data_AF-A0AB39JZE2-F1
#
_entry.id   AF-A0AB39JZE2-F1
#
_cell.length_a   1.000
_cell.length_b   1.000
_cell.length_c   1.000
_cell.angle_alpha   90.00
_cell.angle_beta   90.00
_cell.angle_gamma   90.00
#
_symmetry.space_group_name_H-M   'P 1'
#
loop_
_entity.id
_entity.type
_entity.pdbx_description
1 polymer ?
#
loop_
_entity_poly.entity_id
_entity_poly.type
_entity_poly.pdbx_seq_one_letter_code
_entity_poly.pdbx_strand_id
1 'polypeptide(L)'
;MNTELKHKLYNITFTLHDLTHKPIPNLYYEIKNGKDLVKKGNTNAQGEITLKYVGGNTLTIFVRKDIDNTLKEIGKVHTPSKNIKVKLISPKMKFDVTLLPHQKQGKYWRGTYKVKSGDTLSKIAKEHHTTVSALLALNPNIKSPHEIYQNENIDIVEGNADAIIKLDENMTFKVPPHKKTGTVSIDRKSKSTSIAPQTDTTNKTAEPKVGQTKPQPQPQPQPQPQPQPQPPVTKKEQSTASDSKSIPQQKTSTAPTQKIEVQQEHNEDKKPVAVASLSGCVCKDYDLIWGKTTKFVNCEFRKKVIQICKDMWPNDTKNMANYLMACMHLETGGSFDPAQPNGLGYYGLIQFGPDVRKDLNNISVEKLTKMSGAQQLDLVKQHFTRSDRHKLMKSLTDMYLYINYPNALLSGKNKPNDILYEGGSERSAYHANPAFMKEKGEYQNIFAYRKDKNGNFKLDKNKKKIPIRGFEDGKTYIWEVTQEINKHLTTGLDSKNKENNFACSIKPVQPIQDICPNCQTKHVDLSASVEWISQFTQPRPNVACARTCVLILKNSKLSSSAGSPTGLFQVALENSNHSTIEATSNFQNGMNYLDKELNVGHPVMIGVDHKLGYGVNEGTTDHFIVVVGRGCENGKVYYRFYDVGTRHKEKGTSNSNKLYIINGFLRGKTAYNGSTYTMTQVRRN
;
A
#
# COMPACT_ATOMS: atom_id res chain seq x y z
N MET A 1 58.36 -11.62 -2.63
CA MET A 1 57.14 -10.94 -2.15
C MET A 1 56.17 -10.80 -3.31
N ASN A 2 54.87 -10.97 -3.09
CA ASN A 2 53.88 -10.01 -3.61
C ASN A 2 52.63 -10.08 -2.71
N THR A 3 52.26 -8.97 -2.07
CA THR A 3 51.42 -8.99 -0.85
C THR A 3 50.04 -8.35 -1.08
N GLU A 4 49.61 -8.28 -2.35
CA GLU A 4 48.42 -7.55 -2.81
C GLU A 4 47.15 -8.41 -2.92
N LEU A 5 46.87 -9.25 -1.92
CA LEU A 5 45.56 -9.91 -1.79
C LEU A 5 45.09 -10.03 -0.33
N LYS A 6 45.36 -9.00 0.49
CA LYS A 6 44.76 -8.87 1.82
C LYS A 6 43.23 -8.81 1.71
N HIS A 7 42.59 -9.95 1.97
CA HIS A 7 41.17 -10.18 1.72
C HIS A 7 40.29 -9.10 2.37
N LYS A 8 39.54 -8.35 1.54
CA LYS A 8 38.48 -7.48 2.04
C LYS A 8 37.35 -8.36 2.60
N LEU A 9 37.20 -8.35 3.92
CA LEU A 9 36.07 -8.96 4.61
C LEU A 9 34.86 -8.03 4.54
N TYR A 10 33.75 -8.53 4.02
CA TYR A 10 32.50 -7.81 3.89
C TYR A 10 31.51 -8.21 4.98
N ASN A 11 30.74 -7.24 5.46
CA ASN A 11 29.65 -7.49 6.39
C ASN A 11 28.50 -8.18 5.63
N ILE A 12 28.15 -9.39 6.07
CA ILE A 12 27.02 -10.16 5.57
C ILE A 12 26.04 -10.29 6.72
N THR A 13 24.81 -9.79 6.54
CA THR A 13 23.71 -9.96 7.49
C THR A 13 22.59 -10.76 6.84
N PHE A 14 22.30 -11.94 7.39
CA PHE A 14 21.05 -12.65 7.12
C PHE A 14 19.97 -12.16 8.10
N THR A 15 18.71 -12.13 7.64
CA THR A 15 17.52 -11.89 8.46
C THR A 15 16.56 -13.06 8.23
N LEU A 16 16.24 -13.81 9.29
CA LEU A 16 15.33 -14.94 9.26
C LEU A 16 13.94 -14.50 9.73
N HIS A 17 12.98 -14.55 8.82
CA HIS A 17 11.60 -14.13 9.04
C HIS A 17 10.62 -15.26 8.73
N ASP A 18 9.47 -15.23 9.39
CA ASP A 18 8.35 -16.13 9.12
C ASP A 18 7.53 -15.66 7.90
N LEU A 19 6.50 -16.44 7.55
CA LEU A 19 5.62 -16.15 6.40
C LEU A 19 4.88 -14.79 6.50
N THR A 20 4.77 -14.20 7.70
CA THR A 20 4.17 -12.87 7.94
C THR A 20 5.20 -11.74 7.93
N HIS A 21 6.45 -12.05 7.59
CA HIS A 21 7.62 -11.18 7.77
C HIS A 21 7.91 -10.80 9.24
N LYS A 22 7.40 -11.54 10.24
CA LYS A 22 7.88 -11.37 11.63
C LYS A 22 9.27 -12.01 11.78
N PRO A 23 10.20 -11.40 12.54
CA PRO A 23 11.46 -12.07 12.90
C PRO A 23 11.25 -13.45 13.54
N ILE A 24 12.17 -14.39 13.29
CA ILE A 24 12.24 -15.66 14.01
C ILE A 24 13.43 -15.58 14.98
N PRO A 25 13.22 -15.18 16.25
CA PRO A 25 14.29 -15.12 17.25
C PRO A 25 14.61 -16.50 17.82
N ASN A 26 15.81 -16.63 18.40
CA ASN A 26 16.33 -17.83 19.06
C ASN A 26 16.40 -19.11 18.18
N LEU A 27 16.25 -19.00 16.86
CA LEU A 27 16.35 -20.13 15.94
C LEU A 27 17.83 -20.53 15.76
N TYR A 28 18.15 -21.78 16.08
CA TYR A 28 19.50 -22.32 15.90
C TYR A 28 19.84 -22.46 14.40
N TYR A 29 21.00 -21.96 14.00
CA TYR A 29 21.50 -21.98 12.63
C TYR A 29 22.93 -22.53 12.52
N GLU A 30 23.26 -23.05 11.35
CA GLU A 30 24.64 -23.23 10.88
C GLU A 30 24.81 -22.61 9.48
N ILE A 31 25.92 -21.95 9.24
CA ILE A 31 26.33 -21.41 7.93
C ILE A 31 27.62 -22.13 7.53
N LYS A 32 27.65 -22.70 6.32
CA LYS A 32 28.77 -23.50 5.81
C LYS A 32 29.23 -23.04 4.43
N ASN A 33 30.50 -23.22 4.13
CA ASN A 33 31.07 -23.07 2.78
C ASN A 33 31.53 -24.45 2.32
N GLY A 34 30.82 -25.08 1.39
CA GLY A 34 30.99 -26.51 1.13
C GLY A 34 30.75 -27.35 2.39
N LYS A 35 31.79 -28.05 2.87
CA LYS A 35 31.77 -28.82 4.12
C LYS A 35 32.11 -27.98 5.36
N ASP A 36 32.77 -26.85 5.20
CA ASP A 36 33.42 -26.12 6.29
C ASP A 36 32.42 -25.25 7.06
N LEU A 37 32.45 -25.32 8.39
CA LEU A 37 31.58 -24.51 9.25
C LEU A 37 32.10 -23.08 9.36
N VAL A 38 31.35 -22.11 8.83
CA VAL A 38 31.69 -20.69 8.84
C VAL A 38 31.15 -19.98 10.09
N LYS A 39 29.92 -20.29 10.51
CA LYS A 39 29.33 -19.77 11.76
C LYS A 39 28.16 -20.62 12.22
N LYS A 40 27.98 -20.78 13.53
CA LYS A 40 26.75 -21.32 14.14
C LYS A 40 26.33 -20.49 15.35
N GLY A 41 25.09 -20.68 15.81
CA GLY A 41 24.52 -20.01 16.98
C GLY A 41 23.00 -19.90 16.86
N ASN A 42 22.39 -18.99 17.60
CA ASN A 42 20.96 -18.71 17.54
C ASN A 42 20.73 -17.28 17.00
N THR A 43 19.60 -17.06 16.31
CA THR A 43 19.21 -15.72 15.85
C THR A 43 18.91 -14.78 17.00
N ASN A 44 19.21 -13.48 16.85
CA ASN A 44 18.83 -12.46 17.83
C ASN A 44 17.32 -12.15 17.79
N ALA A 45 16.87 -11.21 18.63
CA ALA A 45 15.47 -10.76 18.68
C ALA A 45 14.89 -10.30 17.31
N GLN A 46 15.75 -9.80 16.42
CA GLN A 46 15.42 -9.33 15.07
C GLN A 46 15.57 -10.42 14.00
N GLY A 47 15.81 -11.68 14.38
CA GLY A 47 16.05 -12.77 13.44
C GLY A 47 17.39 -12.67 12.71
N GLU A 48 18.27 -11.75 13.12
CA GLU A 48 19.51 -11.45 12.41
C GLU A 48 20.66 -12.42 12.73
N ILE A 49 21.46 -12.68 11.71
CA ILE A 49 22.76 -13.33 11.78
C ILE A 49 23.75 -12.44 11.04
N THR A 50 24.69 -11.80 11.74
CA THR A 50 25.77 -11.04 11.10
C THR A 50 27.11 -11.77 11.21
N LEU A 51 27.86 -11.80 10.11
CA LEU A 51 29.25 -12.23 10.04
C LEU A 51 30.07 -11.29 9.13
N LYS A 52 31.40 -11.41 9.22
CA LYS A 52 32.34 -10.86 8.23
C LYS A 52 32.90 -12.03 7.42
N TYR A 53 32.83 -11.96 6.09
CA TYR A 53 33.32 -13.03 5.23
C TYR A 53 33.88 -12.48 3.90
N VAL A 54 34.63 -13.31 3.19
CA VAL A 54 35.22 -12.97 1.89
C VAL A 54 34.19 -13.03 0.76
N GLY A 55 34.40 -12.23 -0.29
CA GLY A 55 33.64 -12.33 -1.55
C GLY A 55 34.00 -13.57 -2.36
N GLY A 56 33.22 -13.85 -3.42
CA GLY A 56 33.44 -14.94 -4.37
C GLY A 56 33.07 -16.35 -3.87
N ASN A 57 32.45 -16.48 -2.69
CA ASN A 57 32.20 -17.76 -2.02
C ASN A 57 30.70 -18.07 -1.93
N THR A 58 30.31 -19.32 -1.67
CA THR A 58 28.89 -19.72 -1.61
C THR A 58 28.53 -20.26 -0.23
N LEU A 59 27.92 -19.40 0.58
CA LEU A 59 27.46 -19.72 1.91
C LEU A 59 26.12 -20.47 1.86
N THR A 60 26.08 -21.67 2.40
CA THR A 60 24.86 -22.48 2.59
C THR A 60 24.36 -22.30 4.02
N ILE A 61 23.09 -21.98 4.19
CA ILE A 61 22.46 -21.71 5.48
C ILE A 61 21.54 -22.88 5.86
N PHE A 62 21.72 -23.39 7.06
CA PHE A 62 20.93 -24.44 7.70
C PHE A 62 20.27 -23.89 8.97
N VAL A 63 19.12 -24.44 9.34
CA VAL A 63 18.53 -24.25 10.68
C VAL A 63 18.11 -25.57 11.27
N ARG A 64 18.15 -25.68 12.60
CA ARG A 64 17.68 -26.88 13.31
C ARG A 64 16.15 -26.89 13.38
N LYS A 65 15.51 -28.07 13.26
CA LYS A 65 14.09 -28.24 13.63
C LYS A 65 13.99 -28.59 15.11
N ASP A 66 13.10 -27.95 15.86
CA ASP A 66 12.96 -28.21 17.30
C ASP A 66 12.27 -29.55 17.63
N ILE A 67 11.56 -30.15 16.66
CA ILE A 67 10.85 -31.43 16.81
C ILE A 67 11.80 -32.64 16.77
N ASP A 68 12.83 -32.60 15.92
CA ASP A 68 13.70 -33.75 15.62
C ASP A 68 15.20 -33.45 15.72
N ASN A 69 15.56 -32.22 16.12
CA ASN A 69 16.94 -31.70 16.22
C ASN A 69 17.80 -31.81 14.95
N THR A 70 17.24 -32.17 13.80
CA THR A 70 17.99 -32.25 12.54
C THR A 70 18.18 -30.87 11.90
N LEU A 71 19.27 -30.71 11.14
CA LEU A 71 19.53 -29.52 10.34
C LEU A 71 18.82 -29.61 8.98
N LYS A 72 17.97 -28.62 8.67
CA LYS A 72 17.38 -28.43 7.34
C LYS A 72 18.14 -27.32 6.60
N GLU A 73 18.54 -27.55 5.36
CA GLU A 73 19.02 -26.49 4.46
C GLU A 73 17.86 -25.53 4.10
N ILE A 74 18.13 -24.23 4.19
CA ILE A 74 17.13 -23.17 3.97
C ILE A 74 17.55 -22.11 2.94
N GLY A 75 18.75 -22.20 2.37
CA GLY A 75 19.18 -21.33 1.29
C GLY A 75 20.68 -21.39 1.00
N LYS A 76 21.06 -20.91 -0.18
CA LYS A 76 22.45 -20.70 -0.58
C LYS A 76 22.60 -19.26 -1.05
N VAL A 77 23.71 -18.61 -0.69
CA VAL A 77 23.99 -17.20 -0.99
C VAL A 77 25.44 -17.07 -1.47
N HIS A 78 25.61 -16.60 -2.70
CA HIS A 78 26.91 -16.19 -3.21
C HIS A 78 27.31 -14.83 -2.62
N THR A 79 28.54 -14.72 -2.11
CA THR A 79 29.04 -13.53 -1.43
C THR A 79 29.66 -12.57 -2.45
N PRO A 80 29.09 -11.37 -2.70
CA PRO A 80 29.73 -10.42 -3.59
C PRO A 80 30.87 -9.67 -2.87
N SER A 81 31.72 -8.99 -3.63
CA SER A 81 32.79 -8.13 -3.09
C SER A 81 32.26 -6.79 -2.54
N LYS A 82 31.17 -6.82 -1.77
CA LYS A 82 30.53 -5.68 -1.09
C LYS A 82 29.69 -6.17 0.10
N ASN A 83 29.43 -5.28 1.06
CA ASN A 83 28.51 -5.56 2.16
C ASN A 83 27.10 -5.90 1.64
N ILE A 84 26.42 -6.87 2.24
CA ILE A 84 25.06 -7.29 1.86
C ILE A 84 24.17 -7.58 3.06
N LYS A 85 22.88 -7.28 2.88
CA LYS A 85 21.80 -7.83 3.71
C LYS A 85 20.96 -8.80 2.85
N VAL A 86 20.57 -9.92 3.43
CA VAL A 86 19.73 -10.96 2.80
C VAL A 86 18.59 -11.29 3.75
N LYS A 87 17.38 -11.45 3.22
CA LYS A 87 16.21 -11.93 3.96
C LYS A 87 15.85 -13.34 3.50
N LEU A 88 15.78 -14.25 4.46
CA LEU A 88 15.34 -15.63 4.30
C LEU A 88 13.93 -15.72 4.88
N ILE A 89 12.95 -16.05 4.05
CA ILE A 89 11.54 -16.14 4.44
C ILE A 89 11.15 -17.61 4.56
N SER A 90 10.69 -18.00 5.74
CA SER A 90 10.14 -19.33 5.99
C SER A 90 8.76 -19.48 5.35
N PRO A 91 8.45 -20.62 4.69
CA PRO A 91 7.09 -20.95 4.26
C PRO A 91 6.18 -21.40 5.43
N LYS A 92 6.61 -21.21 6.68
CA LYS A 92 5.84 -21.46 7.90
C LYS A 92 5.74 -20.18 8.73
N MET A 93 4.62 -20.01 9.43
CA MET A 93 4.47 -19.00 10.48
C MET A 93 5.09 -19.47 11.80
N LYS A 94 5.48 -18.52 12.65
CA LYS A 94 5.79 -18.79 14.07
C LYS A 94 4.56 -18.46 14.92
N PHE A 95 4.21 -19.36 15.83
CA PHE A 95 3.24 -19.12 16.90
C PHE A 95 3.97 -19.26 18.24
N ASP A 96 3.75 -18.32 19.14
CA ASP A 96 4.18 -18.40 20.53
C ASP A 96 2.98 -18.83 21.37
N VAL A 97 3.16 -19.91 22.15
CA VAL A 97 2.09 -20.54 22.94
C VAL A 97 2.50 -20.52 24.41
N THR A 98 1.78 -19.74 25.22
CA THR A 98 1.99 -19.70 26.67
C THR A 98 1.42 -20.95 27.31
N LEU A 99 2.27 -21.78 27.91
CA LEU A 99 1.84 -22.89 28.75
C LEU A 99 1.58 -22.39 30.18
N LEU A 100 0.45 -22.77 30.77
CA LEU A 100 0.11 -22.42 32.16
C LEU A 100 0.87 -23.29 33.17
N PRO A 101 1.15 -22.79 34.39
CA PRO A 101 1.98 -23.48 35.37
C PRO A 101 1.22 -24.59 36.13
N HIS A 102 0.95 -25.72 35.48
CA HIS A 102 0.71 -27.00 36.15
C HIS A 102 1.27 -28.18 35.33
N GLN A 103 1.78 -29.20 36.02
CA GLN A 103 2.67 -30.23 35.47
C GLN A 103 1.99 -31.33 34.62
N LYS A 104 1.08 -30.99 33.70
CA LYS A 104 0.53 -31.93 32.72
C LYS A 104 0.57 -31.34 31.31
N GLN A 105 1.17 -32.08 30.38
CA GLN A 105 1.24 -31.68 28.97
C GLN A 105 -0.16 -31.56 28.38
N GLY A 106 -0.55 -30.35 27.95
CA GLY A 106 -1.81 -30.14 27.24
C GLY A 106 -1.77 -30.82 25.86
N LYS A 107 -2.69 -31.76 25.62
CA LYS A 107 -2.91 -32.31 24.27
C LYS A 107 -3.61 -31.27 23.40
N TYR A 108 -2.85 -30.61 22.53
CA TYR A 108 -3.39 -29.96 21.34
C TYR A 108 -3.90 -31.02 20.37
N TRP A 109 -5.17 -30.93 19.96
CA TRP A 109 -5.82 -31.87 19.04
C TRP A 109 -6.17 -31.22 17.71
N ARG A 110 -6.31 -32.07 16.68
CA ARG A 110 -6.80 -31.71 15.34
C ARG A 110 -7.87 -32.72 14.97
N GLY A 111 -9.02 -32.23 14.56
CA GLY A 111 -10.20 -33.04 14.23
C GLY A 111 -10.80 -32.67 12.88
N THR A 112 -11.92 -33.29 12.57
CA THR A 112 -12.78 -32.91 11.43
C THR A 112 -14.19 -32.65 11.93
N TYR A 113 -14.76 -31.50 11.57
CA TYR A 113 -16.17 -31.18 11.77
C TYR A 113 -16.95 -31.46 10.49
N LYS A 114 -18.19 -31.94 10.61
CA LYS A 114 -19.09 -32.12 9.47
C LYS A 114 -20.16 -31.03 9.47
N VAL A 115 -20.17 -30.22 8.41
CA VAL A 115 -21.04 -29.05 8.23
C VAL A 115 -22.51 -29.46 8.22
N LYS A 116 -23.31 -28.86 9.11
CA LYS A 116 -24.77 -29.09 9.23
C LYS A 116 -25.53 -28.06 8.38
N SER A 117 -26.81 -28.31 8.14
CA SER A 117 -27.65 -27.31 7.44
C SER A 117 -27.76 -26.03 8.28
N GLY A 118 -27.57 -24.87 7.66
CA GLY A 118 -27.56 -23.57 8.35
C GLY A 118 -26.28 -23.25 9.15
N ASP A 119 -25.22 -24.05 9.03
CA ASP A 119 -23.91 -23.67 9.58
C ASP A 119 -23.21 -22.60 8.72
N THR A 120 -22.32 -21.83 9.34
CA THR A 120 -21.39 -20.90 8.68
C THR A 120 -20.02 -21.04 9.31
N LEU A 121 -18.93 -20.73 8.60
CA LEU A 121 -17.59 -20.77 9.20
C LEU A 121 -17.48 -19.88 10.46
N SER A 122 -18.22 -18.76 10.52
CA SER A 122 -18.26 -17.89 11.70
C SER A 122 -18.90 -18.57 12.91
N LYS A 123 -19.98 -19.34 12.70
CA LYS A 123 -20.63 -20.14 13.75
C LYS A 123 -19.70 -21.25 14.22
N ILE A 124 -19.15 -22.04 13.28
CA ILE A 124 -18.25 -23.17 13.58
C ILE A 124 -16.97 -22.69 14.29
N ALA A 125 -16.39 -21.57 13.85
CA ALA A 125 -15.21 -20.99 14.50
C ALA A 125 -15.50 -20.60 15.97
N LYS A 126 -16.68 -20.02 16.23
CA LYS A 126 -17.12 -19.70 17.59
C LYS A 126 -17.40 -20.96 18.43
N GLU A 127 -17.98 -21.99 17.83
CA GLU A 127 -18.32 -23.27 18.49
C GLU A 127 -17.08 -24.10 18.87
N HIS A 128 -15.97 -23.98 18.11
CA HIS A 128 -14.69 -24.67 18.37
C HIS A 128 -13.55 -23.76 18.85
N HIS A 129 -13.87 -22.59 19.43
CA HIS A 129 -12.91 -21.65 20.04
C HIS A 129 -11.72 -21.27 19.13
N THR A 130 -12.02 -20.97 17.86
CA THR A 130 -11.05 -20.62 16.82
C THR A 130 -11.55 -19.44 15.97
N THR A 131 -10.88 -19.11 14.86
CA THR A 131 -11.29 -18.02 13.95
C THR A 131 -11.58 -18.51 12.54
N VAL A 132 -12.44 -17.79 11.81
CA VAL A 132 -12.69 -18.06 10.38
C VAL A 132 -11.38 -18.02 9.57
N SER A 133 -10.49 -17.08 9.91
CA SER A 133 -9.15 -16.95 9.32
C SER A 133 -8.31 -18.21 9.55
N ALA A 134 -8.35 -18.80 10.75
CA ALA A 134 -7.67 -20.05 11.07
C ALA A 134 -8.33 -21.28 10.41
N LEU A 135 -9.67 -21.35 10.35
CA LEU A 135 -10.38 -22.44 9.64
C LEU A 135 -10.07 -22.44 8.14
N LEU A 136 -10.05 -21.27 7.49
CA LEU A 136 -9.68 -21.16 6.07
C LEU A 136 -8.19 -21.46 5.82
N ALA A 137 -7.30 -21.05 6.72
CA ALA A 137 -5.88 -21.39 6.64
C ALA A 137 -5.60 -22.89 6.86
N LEU A 138 -6.49 -23.57 7.59
CA LEU A 138 -6.45 -25.03 7.79
C LEU A 138 -7.13 -25.80 6.65
N ASN A 139 -8.16 -25.22 6.03
CA ASN A 139 -8.94 -25.79 4.92
C ASN A 139 -8.75 -25.00 3.61
N PRO A 140 -7.58 -25.05 2.95
CA PRO A 140 -7.28 -24.28 1.74
C PRO A 140 -8.14 -24.64 0.51
N ASN A 141 -8.99 -25.67 0.61
CA ASN A 141 -9.97 -26.04 -0.41
C ASN A 141 -11.17 -25.08 -0.43
N ILE A 142 -11.50 -24.46 0.71
CA ILE A 142 -12.61 -23.51 0.87
C ILE A 142 -12.14 -22.14 0.39
N LYS A 143 -12.66 -21.66 -0.74
CA LYS A 143 -12.13 -20.47 -1.43
C LYS A 143 -12.80 -19.15 -1.00
N SER A 144 -13.97 -19.25 -0.38
CA SER A 144 -14.75 -18.13 0.14
C SER A 144 -15.37 -18.50 1.49
N PRO A 145 -15.50 -17.57 2.46
CA PRO A 145 -16.17 -17.83 3.73
C PRO A 145 -17.64 -18.27 3.60
N HIS A 146 -18.24 -18.09 2.42
CA HIS A 146 -19.61 -18.45 2.08
C HIS A 146 -19.72 -19.72 1.22
N GLU A 147 -18.60 -20.36 0.85
CA GLU A 147 -18.56 -21.61 0.07
C GLU A 147 -18.31 -22.81 0.98
N ILE A 148 -19.21 -23.07 1.93
CA ILE A 148 -19.27 -24.35 2.66
C ILE A 148 -20.64 -25.00 2.47
N TYR A 149 -20.66 -26.33 2.36
CA TYR A 149 -21.86 -27.09 1.98
C TYR A 149 -22.23 -28.14 3.03
N GLN A 150 -23.53 -28.45 3.13
CA GLN A 150 -24.00 -29.46 4.09
C GLN A 150 -23.36 -30.83 3.82
N ASN A 151 -22.94 -31.50 4.89
CA ASN A 151 -22.18 -32.76 4.92
C ASN A 151 -20.72 -32.66 4.46
N GLU A 152 -20.21 -31.48 4.11
CA GLU A 152 -18.78 -31.25 3.89
C GLU A 152 -17.99 -31.48 5.19
N ASN A 153 -16.85 -32.16 5.10
CA ASN A 153 -15.93 -32.32 6.23
C ASN A 153 -14.88 -31.22 6.16
N ILE A 154 -14.68 -30.51 7.26
CA ILE A 154 -13.66 -29.46 7.39
C ILE A 154 -12.74 -29.78 8.57
N ASP A 155 -11.43 -29.63 8.37
CA ASP A 155 -10.44 -29.75 9.45
C ASP A 155 -10.68 -28.65 10.49
N ILE A 156 -10.66 -29.03 11.77
CA ILE A 156 -10.77 -28.09 12.89
C ILE A 156 -9.58 -28.22 13.85
N VAL A 157 -9.26 -27.10 14.47
CA VAL A 157 -8.41 -27.03 15.66
C VAL A 157 -9.30 -26.70 16.83
N GLU A 158 -9.40 -27.62 17.78
CA GLU A 158 -10.22 -27.45 18.96
C GLU A 158 -9.45 -26.60 19.97
N GLY A 159 -9.85 -25.34 20.13
CA GLY A 159 -9.35 -24.51 21.21
C GLY A 159 -9.91 -25.02 22.54
N ASN A 160 -9.04 -25.39 23.48
CA ASN A 160 -9.48 -25.54 24.86
C ASN A 160 -10.01 -24.18 25.34
N ALA A 161 -11.20 -24.13 25.94
CA ALA A 161 -11.92 -22.88 26.22
C ALA A 161 -11.11 -21.88 27.07
N ASP A 162 -10.24 -22.37 27.96
CA ASP A 162 -9.38 -21.57 28.84
C ASP A 162 -8.03 -21.16 28.20
N ALA A 163 -7.73 -21.65 26.99
CA ALA A 163 -6.49 -21.32 26.29
C ALA A 163 -6.61 -20.01 25.51
N ILE A 164 -6.31 -18.88 26.16
CA ILE A 164 -6.39 -17.54 25.55
C ILE A 164 -5.35 -17.38 24.40
N ILE A 165 -5.75 -17.74 23.19
CA ILE A 165 -5.01 -17.48 21.95
C ILE A 165 -5.07 -15.98 21.66
N LYS A 166 -4.07 -15.22 22.12
CA LYS A 166 -3.90 -13.80 21.76
C LYS A 166 -3.35 -13.64 20.34
N LEU A 167 -4.20 -13.93 19.35
CA LEU A 167 -4.03 -13.41 17.99
C LEU A 167 -4.62 -12.00 17.93
N ASP A 168 -3.95 -11.11 17.19
CA ASP A 168 -4.49 -9.80 16.84
C ASP A 168 -5.69 -9.99 15.89
N GLU A 169 -6.85 -9.45 16.27
CA GLU A 169 -8.13 -9.58 15.55
C GLU A 169 -8.07 -9.02 14.12
N ASN A 170 -7.03 -8.24 13.80
CA ASN A 170 -6.80 -7.63 12.48
C ASN A 170 -5.97 -8.51 11.51
N MET A 171 -5.61 -9.76 11.87
CA MET A 171 -4.79 -10.63 10.99
C MET A 171 -5.57 -11.29 9.85
N THR A 172 -5.36 -10.78 8.63
CA THR A 172 -5.79 -11.41 7.36
C THR A 172 -4.65 -12.18 6.69
N PHE A 173 -4.95 -13.36 6.13
CA PHE A 173 -4.01 -14.20 5.39
C PHE A 173 -4.41 -14.37 3.93
N LYS A 174 -3.44 -14.60 3.04
CA LYS A 174 -3.66 -14.88 1.62
C LYS A 174 -3.55 -16.38 1.35
N VAL A 175 -4.61 -16.99 0.82
CA VAL A 175 -4.54 -18.32 0.19
C VAL A 175 -4.10 -18.15 -1.28
N PRO A 176 -3.01 -18.80 -1.75
CA PRO A 176 -2.62 -18.75 -3.16
C PRO A 176 -3.59 -19.57 -4.05
N PRO A 177 -3.90 -19.12 -5.27
CA PRO A 177 -4.75 -19.88 -6.18
C PRO A 177 -4.04 -21.13 -6.71
N HIS A 178 -4.73 -22.28 -6.64
CA HIS A 178 -4.23 -23.53 -7.22
C HIS A 178 -4.18 -23.43 -8.75
N LYS A 179 -3.01 -23.66 -9.36
CA LYS A 179 -2.94 -23.97 -10.80
C LYS A 179 -3.61 -25.33 -11.04
N LYS A 180 -4.35 -25.45 -12.15
CA LYS A 180 -4.74 -26.76 -12.68
C LYS A 180 -3.50 -27.45 -13.26
N THR A 181 -3.28 -28.71 -12.89
CA THR A 181 -2.31 -29.58 -13.53
C THR A 181 -2.78 -29.94 -14.94
N GLY A 182 -2.09 -29.44 -15.95
CA GLY A 182 -2.21 -29.94 -17.32
C GLY A 182 -1.34 -31.19 -17.46
N THR A 183 -1.95 -32.36 -17.62
CA THR A 183 -1.23 -33.61 -17.88
C THR A 183 -0.71 -33.66 -19.31
N VAL A 184 0.58 -33.94 -19.46
CA VAL A 184 1.32 -34.14 -20.72
C VAL A 184 2.28 -35.31 -20.46
N SER A 185 2.39 -36.36 -21.26
CA SER A 185 1.56 -36.88 -22.36
C SER A 185 1.90 -38.36 -22.53
N ILE A 186 1.06 -39.15 -23.22
CA ILE A 186 1.53 -40.39 -23.86
C ILE A 186 1.01 -40.45 -25.29
N ASP A 187 1.92 -40.37 -26.24
CA ASP A 187 1.64 -40.67 -27.65
C ASP A 187 1.48 -42.19 -27.84
N ARG A 188 0.37 -42.62 -28.44
CA ARG A 188 0.28 -43.95 -29.07
C ARG A 188 -0.70 -43.95 -30.24
N LYS A 189 -0.14 -44.09 -31.45
CA LYS A 189 -0.89 -44.43 -32.66
C LYS A 189 -1.61 -45.78 -32.46
N SER A 190 -2.89 -45.86 -32.80
CA SER A 190 -3.34 -46.63 -33.99
C SER A 190 -4.87 -46.79 -34.09
N LYS A 191 -5.33 -46.98 -35.34
CA LYS A 191 -6.57 -47.62 -35.79
C LYS A 191 -7.92 -47.23 -35.13
N SER A 192 -8.72 -46.54 -35.95
CA SER A 192 -10.06 -46.97 -36.39
C SER A 192 -10.60 -48.31 -35.84
N THR A 193 -11.85 -48.31 -35.36
CA THR A 193 -12.95 -49.04 -36.02
C THR A 193 -14.27 -48.29 -35.78
N SER A 194 -15.21 -48.34 -36.71
CA SER A 194 -16.58 -47.83 -36.56
C SER A 194 -17.48 -48.84 -35.82
N ILE A 195 -18.60 -48.37 -35.24
CA ILE A 195 -19.92 -49.05 -35.31
C ILE A 195 -21.00 -48.16 -34.67
N ALA A 196 -22.16 -48.18 -35.31
CA ALA A 196 -23.49 -47.75 -34.87
C ALA A 196 -24.50 -48.66 -35.63
N PRO A 197 -25.84 -48.62 -35.43
CA PRO A 197 -26.65 -47.78 -34.54
C PRO A 197 -27.66 -48.63 -33.72
N GLN A 198 -28.94 -48.20 -33.65
CA GLN A 198 -30.17 -48.90 -33.21
C GLN A 198 -30.53 -48.92 -31.70
N THR A 199 -31.81 -48.80 -31.27
CA THR A 199 -32.98 -47.99 -31.73
C THR A 199 -34.08 -47.96 -30.64
N ASP A 200 -35.28 -47.42 -30.96
CA ASP A 200 -36.60 -47.56 -30.32
C ASP A 200 -36.97 -46.45 -29.30
N THR A 201 -37.84 -45.46 -29.61
CA THR A 201 -39.32 -45.44 -29.88
C THR A 201 -40.17 -45.75 -28.64
N THR A 202 -41.17 -44.97 -28.20
CA THR A 202 -42.04 -43.93 -28.83
C THR A 202 -42.19 -42.69 -27.89
N ASN A 203 -43.14 -41.72 -27.91
CA ASN A 203 -44.33 -41.31 -28.70
C ASN A 203 -44.49 -39.76 -28.53
N LYS A 204 -45.10 -38.93 -29.42
CA LYS A 204 -46.54 -38.61 -29.65
C LYS A 204 -47.35 -38.23 -28.39
N THR A 205 -48.11 -37.13 -28.29
CA THR A 205 -48.54 -36.07 -29.26
C THR A 205 -49.04 -34.83 -28.46
N ALA A 206 -49.45 -33.63 -28.94
CA ALA A 206 -49.77 -33.07 -30.27
C ALA A 206 -49.54 -31.52 -30.32
N GLU A 207 -49.96 -30.87 -31.43
CA GLU A 207 -50.27 -29.43 -31.58
C GLU A 207 -51.66 -29.26 -32.22
N PRO A 208 -52.16 -28.03 -32.44
CA PRO A 208 -52.29 -27.60 -33.85
C PRO A 208 -51.76 -26.19 -34.19
N LYS A 209 -51.62 -25.93 -35.50
CA LYS A 209 -51.05 -24.75 -36.20
C LYS A 209 -52.12 -23.63 -36.36
N VAL A 210 -51.94 -22.44 -36.95
CA VAL A 210 -51.23 -21.91 -38.16
C VAL A 210 -51.10 -20.36 -37.99
N GLY A 211 -50.17 -19.58 -38.58
CA GLY A 211 -48.99 -19.84 -39.42
C GLY A 211 -48.62 -18.63 -40.34
N GLN A 212 -47.44 -18.67 -40.99
CA GLN A 212 -46.92 -17.77 -42.07
C GLN A 212 -46.79 -16.26 -41.75
N THR A 213 -45.67 -15.58 -42.03
CA THR A 213 -44.99 -15.41 -43.34
C THR A 213 -43.43 -15.25 -43.26
N LYS A 214 -42.77 -15.24 -44.43
CA LYS A 214 -41.31 -15.02 -44.70
C LYS A 214 -41.11 -13.59 -45.33
N PRO A 215 -39.89 -13.05 -45.60
CA PRO A 215 -38.58 -13.71 -45.72
C PRO A 215 -37.34 -13.04 -45.03
N GLN A 216 -36.19 -13.72 -45.22
CA GLN A 216 -34.77 -13.38 -44.97
C GLN A 216 -34.28 -12.07 -45.65
N PRO A 217 -33.09 -11.47 -45.33
CA PRO A 217 -31.81 -12.19 -45.08
C PRO A 217 -30.83 -11.66 -44.00
N GLN A 218 -29.77 -12.45 -43.76
CA GLN A 218 -28.49 -12.05 -43.13
C GLN A 218 -27.43 -11.77 -44.22
N PRO A 219 -26.44 -10.90 -43.96
CA PRO A 219 -25.08 -11.35 -43.59
C PRO A 219 -24.65 -10.78 -42.22
N GLN A 220 -23.88 -11.48 -41.38
CA GLN A 220 -22.43 -11.76 -41.41
C GLN A 220 -21.49 -10.52 -41.28
N PRO A 221 -20.30 -10.65 -40.62
CA PRO A 221 -19.82 -9.60 -39.70
C PRO A 221 -18.41 -9.03 -40.00
N GLN A 222 -17.89 -8.23 -39.04
CA GLN A 222 -16.54 -7.59 -38.97
C GLN A 222 -16.40 -6.21 -39.67
N PRO A 223 -15.38 -5.36 -39.31
CA PRO A 223 -14.31 -5.54 -38.32
C PRO A 223 -14.25 -4.47 -37.21
N GLN A 224 -13.31 -4.66 -36.26
CA GLN A 224 -12.92 -3.66 -35.25
C GLN A 224 -11.98 -2.60 -35.86
N PRO A 225 -12.01 -1.33 -35.38
CA PRO A 225 -10.92 -0.39 -35.63
C PRO A 225 -9.74 -0.64 -34.67
N GLN A 226 -8.57 -0.97 -35.21
CA GLN A 226 -7.28 -0.81 -34.53
C GLN A 226 -6.79 0.66 -34.62
N PRO A 227 -5.88 1.10 -33.72
CA PRO A 227 -5.33 2.45 -33.78
C PRO A 227 -4.35 2.64 -34.95
N GLN A 228 -4.37 3.82 -35.58
CA GLN A 228 -3.49 4.20 -36.69
C GLN A 228 -3.05 5.69 -36.59
N PRO A 229 -2.06 6.15 -37.37
CA PRO A 229 -0.85 6.72 -36.75
C PRO A 229 -0.62 8.22 -36.97
N GLN A 230 0.50 8.72 -36.47
CA GLN A 230 1.01 10.07 -36.75
C GLN A 230 1.42 10.25 -38.22
N PRO A 231 1.18 11.42 -38.84
CA PRO A 231 1.76 11.79 -40.14
C PRO A 231 3.28 12.06 -40.03
N PRO A 232 4.05 11.83 -41.11
CA PRO A 232 5.49 12.13 -41.16
C PRO A 232 5.78 13.60 -41.52
N VAL A 233 6.99 14.06 -41.20
CA VAL A 233 7.60 15.26 -41.79
C VAL A 233 8.99 14.90 -42.30
N THR A 234 9.27 15.21 -43.57
CA THR A 234 10.52 14.88 -44.27
C THR A 234 11.65 15.87 -44.00
N LYS A 235 12.90 15.41 -44.12
CA LYS A 235 14.10 16.26 -44.11
C LYS A 235 14.16 17.21 -45.31
N LYS A 236 14.88 18.32 -45.15
CA LYS A 236 15.77 18.87 -46.17
C LYS A 236 17.12 19.21 -45.55
N GLU A 237 18.17 19.17 -46.37
CA GLU A 237 19.53 19.62 -46.07
C GLU A 237 19.63 21.16 -46.33
N GLN A 238 20.72 21.89 -46.14
CA GLN A 238 22.12 21.56 -46.45
C GLN A 238 23.12 22.64 -45.94
N SER A 239 24.33 22.23 -45.52
CA SER A 239 25.56 23.06 -45.33
C SER A 239 25.52 24.16 -44.24
N THR A 240 26.65 24.68 -43.70
CA THR A 240 28.09 24.57 -44.07
C THR A 240 29.02 24.11 -42.94
N ALA A 241 30.27 23.80 -43.31
CA ALA A 241 31.46 23.58 -42.46
C ALA A 241 31.86 24.84 -41.64
N SER A 242 32.88 24.85 -40.76
CA SER A 242 34.02 23.93 -40.48
C SER A 242 34.24 23.77 -38.94
N ASP A 243 35.22 23.06 -38.37
CA ASP A 243 36.57 22.65 -38.82
C ASP A 243 37.09 21.35 -38.17
N SER A 244 38.26 20.84 -38.61
CA SER A 244 38.77 19.49 -38.24
C SER A 244 40.21 19.42 -37.70
N LYS A 245 40.41 18.63 -36.64
CA LYS A 245 41.64 17.87 -36.24
C LYS A 245 41.37 17.14 -34.91
N SER A 246 41.85 15.93 -34.62
CA SER A 246 42.54 14.90 -35.44
C SER A 246 42.48 13.55 -34.70
N ILE A 247 42.37 12.43 -35.43
CA ILE A 247 42.40 11.06 -34.86
C ILE A 247 43.79 10.45 -35.13
N PRO A 248 44.29 9.51 -34.29
CA PRO A 248 44.44 8.15 -34.82
C PRO A 248 44.09 7.01 -33.83
N GLN A 249 43.07 6.25 -34.23
CA GLN A 249 42.94 4.78 -34.25
C GLN A 249 43.12 3.87 -33.01
N GLN A 250 42.16 2.93 -32.93
CA GLN A 250 42.26 1.53 -32.47
C GLN A 250 42.61 1.20 -31.00
N LYS A 251 41.60 0.64 -30.33
CA LYS A 251 41.52 -0.83 -30.20
C LYS A 251 40.08 -1.31 -30.03
N THR A 252 39.75 -2.42 -30.68
CA THR A 252 38.49 -3.15 -30.49
C THR A 252 38.54 -3.92 -29.17
N SER A 253 37.47 -3.86 -28.38
CA SER A 253 37.20 -4.86 -27.35
C SER A 253 35.74 -5.30 -27.42
N THR A 254 35.57 -6.62 -27.48
CA THR A 254 34.30 -7.35 -27.58
C THR A 254 33.39 -7.06 -26.39
N ALA A 255 32.09 -6.91 -26.65
CA ALA A 255 31.09 -6.89 -25.58
C ALA A 255 31.06 -8.23 -24.81
N PRO A 256 31.19 -8.23 -23.47
CA PRO A 256 30.88 -9.40 -22.66
C PRO A 256 29.37 -9.53 -22.49
N THR A 257 28.83 -10.66 -22.94
CA THR A 257 27.43 -11.07 -22.76
C THR A 257 26.90 -10.91 -21.33
N GLN A 258 25.75 -10.27 -21.17
CA GLN A 258 24.85 -10.52 -20.04
C GLN A 258 23.67 -11.41 -20.48
N LYS A 259 23.79 -12.71 -20.21
CA LYS A 259 22.65 -13.64 -20.05
C LYS A 259 22.58 -14.00 -18.56
N ILE A 260 21.45 -13.78 -17.88
CA ILE A 260 20.35 -14.76 -17.71
C ILE A 260 20.92 -16.07 -17.13
N GLU A 261 20.59 -16.55 -15.91
CA GLU A 261 19.53 -16.16 -14.96
C GLU A 261 20.02 -16.39 -13.48
N VAL A 262 19.24 -16.30 -12.39
CA VAL A 262 18.02 -17.05 -12.02
C VAL A 262 17.07 -16.21 -11.15
N GLN A 263 15.78 -16.26 -11.50
CA GLN A 263 14.65 -15.80 -10.68
C GLN A 263 14.15 -16.92 -9.75
N GLN A 264 13.45 -16.56 -8.65
CA GLN A 264 12.38 -17.32 -7.93
C GLN A 264 12.22 -16.66 -6.53
N GLU A 265 11.07 -16.27 -5.98
CA GLU A 265 9.64 -16.59 -6.20
C GLU A 265 9.31 -18.09 -6.09
N HIS A 266 8.32 -18.44 -5.26
CA HIS A 266 8.24 -19.76 -4.59
C HIS A 266 8.36 -20.99 -5.51
N ASN A 267 9.21 -21.95 -5.12
CA ASN A 267 9.15 -23.32 -5.60
C ASN A 267 8.16 -24.16 -4.76
N GLU A 268 7.46 -25.10 -5.37
CA GLU A 268 6.31 -25.83 -4.82
C GLU A 268 6.70 -26.82 -3.68
N ASP A 269 7.99 -27.14 -3.58
CA ASP A 269 8.65 -28.08 -2.64
C ASP A 269 8.57 -27.75 -1.12
N LYS A 270 7.90 -26.68 -0.67
CA LYS A 270 7.92 -26.22 0.75
C LYS A 270 9.35 -25.95 1.27
N LYS A 271 10.25 -25.45 0.41
CA LYS A 271 11.63 -25.02 0.71
C LYS A 271 11.69 -23.49 0.92
N PRO A 272 12.46 -22.96 1.89
CA PRO A 272 12.63 -21.51 2.06
C PRO A 272 13.47 -20.89 0.93
N VAL A 273 13.38 -19.57 0.75
CA VAL A 273 14.00 -18.83 -0.36
C VAL A 273 14.79 -17.63 0.16
N ALA A 274 15.95 -17.36 -0.45
CA ALA A 274 16.83 -16.23 -0.15
C ALA A 274 16.51 -15.02 -1.05
N VAL A 275 16.19 -13.89 -0.43
CA VAL A 275 15.93 -12.61 -1.09
C VAL A 275 17.01 -11.60 -0.68
N ALA A 276 17.91 -11.24 -1.60
CA ALA A 276 18.90 -10.21 -1.34
C ALA A 276 18.23 -8.83 -1.26
N SER A 277 18.34 -8.13 -0.13
CA SER A 277 17.68 -6.84 0.06
C SER A 277 18.55 -5.70 -0.49
N LEU A 278 18.46 -5.46 -1.79
CA LEU A 278 18.82 -4.18 -2.38
C LEU A 278 17.73 -3.14 -2.06
N SER A 279 18.13 -1.88 -1.89
CA SER A 279 17.23 -0.73 -1.75
C SER A 279 16.55 -0.43 -3.08
N GLY A 280 15.46 -1.14 -3.39
CA GLY A 280 14.77 -1.01 -4.66
C GLY A 280 13.29 -1.41 -4.64
N CYS A 281 12.46 -0.49 -5.14
CA CYS A 281 11.29 -0.85 -5.95
C CYS A 281 10.16 -1.68 -5.30
N VAL A 282 9.58 -1.17 -4.21
CA VAL A 282 8.29 -1.66 -3.63
C VAL A 282 7.08 -1.53 -4.60
N CYS A 283 7.29 -1.09 -5.86
CA CYS A 283 6.22 -0.72 -6.77
C CYS A 283 5.32 -1.90 -7.21
N LYS A 284 5.80 -3.15 -7.13
CA LYS A 284 5.02 -4.35 -7.47
C LYS A 284 3.98 -4.73 -6.42
N ASP A 285 4.17 -4.31 -5.18
CA ASP A 285 3.26 -4.61 -4.06
C ASP A 285 1.98 -3.73 -4.11
N TYR A 286 1.98 -2.70 -4.96
CA TYR A 286 0.86 -1.80 -5.23
C TYR A 286 0.23 -2.06 -6.61
N ASP A 287 0.12 -3.34 -6.98
CA ASP A 287 -0.64 -3.82 -8.13
C ASP A 287 -2.13 -3.46 -7.99
N LEU A 288 -2.60 -2.53 -8.83
CA LEU A 288 -3.96 -1.99 -8.86
C LEU A 288 -4.56 -2.07 -10.27
N ILE A 289 -5.89 -2.09 -10.35
CA ILE A 289 -6.58 -1.83 -11.62
C ILE A 289 -6.22 -0.45 -12.16
N TRP A 290 -6.18 -0.29 -13.49
CA TRP A 290 -5.70 0.93 -14.15
C TRP A 290 -4.29 1.37 -13.71
N GLY A 291 -3.54 0.48 -13.05
CA GLY A 291 -2.27 0.79 -12.40
C GLY A 291 -1.10 0.97 -13.36
N LYS A 292 -1.25 0.69 -14.66
CA LYS A 292 -0.20 0.89 -15.67
C LYS A 292 0.41 2.28 -15.59
N THR A 293 1.74 2.39 -15.57
CA THR A 293 2.37 3.69 -15.33
C THR A 293 2.10 4.69 -16.47
N THR A 294 1.46 5.81 -16.12
CA THR A 294 1.27 6.98 -16.99
C THR A 294 1.96 8.20 -16.37
N LYS A 295 1.77 9.38 -16.98
CA LYS A 295 2.19 10.67 -16.39
C LYS A 295 1.59 10.89 -14.99
N PHE A 296 0.34 10.45 -14.78
CA PHE A 296 -0.43 10.71 -13.57
C PHE A 296 -0.52 9.50 -12.63
N VAL A 297 -0.85 8.32 -13.17
CA VAL A 297 -0.82 7.06 -12.41
C VAL A 297 0.60 6.54 -12.37
N ASN A 298 1.37 6.95 -11.38
CA ASN A 298 2.76 6.51 -11.17
C ASN A 298 2.91 5.72 -9.84
N CYS A 299 4.11 5.23 -9.53
CA CYS A 299 4.32 4.41 -8.32
C CYS A 299 4.07 5.19 -7.00
N GLU A 300 4.28 6.50 -6.95
CA GLU A 300 3.90 7.34 -5.79
C GLU A 300 2.38 7.41 -5.65
N PHE A 301 1.67 7.65 -6.75
CA PHE A 301 0.20 7.64 -6.80
C PHE A 301 -0.38 6.30 -6.33
N ARG A 302 0.09 5.16 -6.86
CA ARG A 302 -0.38 3.82 -6.47
C ARG A 302 -0.12 3.51 -4.99
N LYS A 303 1.05 3.91 -4.46
CA LYS A 303 1.36 3.87 -3.02
C LYS A 303 0.36 4.68 -2.21
N LYS A 304 0.07 5.91 -2.64
CA LYS A 304 -0.83 6.84 -1.95
C LYS A 304 -2.27 6.31 -1.91
N VAL A 305 -2.79 5.77 -3.01
CA VAL A 305 -4.12 5.13 -3.07
C VAL A 305 -4.21 3.99 -2.04
N ILE A 306 -3.26 3.05 -2.06
CA ILE A 306 -3.24 1.94 -1.08
C ILE A 306 -3.09 2.45 0.36
N GLN A 307 -2.28 3.48 0.62
CA GLN A 307 -2.15 4.04 1.97
C GLN A 307 -3.46 4.64 2.48
N ILE A 308 -4.12 5.51 1.71
CA ILE A 308 -5.37 6.13 2.18
C ILE A 308 -6.50 5.10 2.32
N CYS A 309 -6.53 4.08 1.45
CA CYS A 309 -7.48 2.97 1.56
C CYS A 309 -7.16 2.04 2.75
N LYS A 310 -5.90 1.92 3.17
CA LYS A 310 -5.52 1.22 4.41
C LYS A 310 -5.96 2.01 5.64
N ASP A 311 -5.85 3.33 5.60
CA ASP A 311 -6.23 4.21 6.70
C ASP A 311 -7.75 4.29 6.91
N MET A 312 -8.56 4.05 5.86
CA MET A 312 -10.03 4.08 5.91
C MET A 312 -10.66 2.68 6.00
N TRP A 313 -10.07 1.69 5.32
CA TRP A 313 -10.57 0.31 5.23
C TRP A 313 -9.42 -0.69 5.41
N PRO A 314 -8.86 -0.81 6.63
CA PRO A 314 -7.73 -1.72 6.89
C PRO A 314 -8.04 -3.18 6.56
N ASN A 315 -9.31 -3.58 6.70
CA ASN A 315 -9.76 -4.96 6.48
C ASN A 315 -10.10 -5.29 5.02
N ASP A 316 -10.21 -4.29 4.13
CA ASP A 316 -10.53 -4.48 2.70
C ASP A 316 -9.71 -3.56 1.77
N THR A 317 -8.48 -3.25 2.17
CA THR A 317 -7.63 -2.21 1.55
C THR A 317 -7.46 -2.38 0.04
N LYS A 318 -7.28 -3.60 -0.47
CA LYS A 318 -7.01 -3.80 -1.92
C LYS A 318 -8.26 -3.65 -2.79
N ASN A 319 -9.42 -4.10 -2.33
CA ASN A 319 -10.65 -3.95 -3.12
C ASN A 319 -11.13 -2.51 -3.09
N MET A 320 -11.13 -1.85 -1.92
CA MET A 320 -11.43 -0.42 -1.82
C MET A 320 -10.46 0.47 -2.61
N ALA A 321 -9.16 0.12 -2.66
CA ALA A 321 -8.21 0.80 -3.54
C ALA A 321 -8.53 0.60 -5.03
N ASN A 322 -8.91 -0.59 -5.45
CA ASN A 322 -9.37 -0.84 -6.82
C ASN A 322 -10.70 -0.11 -7.12
N TYR A 323 -11.62 -0.04 -6.16
CA TYR A 323 -12.88 0.70 -6.31
C TYR A 323 -12.62 2.20 -6.50
N LEU A 324 -11.74 2.79 -5.70
CA LEU A 324 -11.33 4.17 -5.88
C LEU A 324 -10.65 4.40 -7.24
N MET A 325 -9.82 3.46 -7.73
CA MET A 325 -9.25 3.53 -9.09
C MET A 325 -10.34 3.44 -10.19
N ALA A 326 -11.41 2.65 -10.00
CA ALA A 326 -12.53 2.59 -10.95
C ALA A 326 -13.33 3.91 -10.97
N CYS A 327 -13.64 4.46 -9.80
CA CYS A 327 -14.31 5.76 -9.66
C CYS A 327 -13.47 6.88 -10.28
N MET A 328 -12.17 6.97 -9.97
CA MET A 328 -11.28 7.97 -10.57
C MET A 328 -11.14 7.79 -12.08
N HIS A 329 -11.20 6.57 -12.62
CA HIS A 329 -11.27 6.37 -14.07
C HIS A 329 -12.56 6.93 -14.66
N LEU A 330 -13.73 6.65 -14.09
CA LEU A 330 -15.00 7.19 -14.62
C LEU A 330 -15.01 8.72 -14.56
N GLU A 331 -14.73 9.30 -13.39
CA GLU A 331 -14.77 10.75 -13.14
C GLU A 331 -13.74 11.57 -13.96
N THR A 332 -12.60 10.97 -14.32
CA THR A 332 -11.60 11.61 -15.20
C THR A 332 -11.70 11.18 -16.67
N GLY A 333 -12.71 10.39 -17.06
CA GLY A 333 -12.79 9.82 -18.42
C GLY A 333 -11.59 8.94 -18.80
N GLY A 334 -10.89 8.40 -17.81
CA GLY A 334 -9.70 7.54 -17.94
C GLY A 334 -8.35 8.25 -17.93
N SER A 335 -8.29 9.58 -17.82
CA SER A 335 -7.02 10.32 -17.87
C SER A 335 -6.21 10.26 -16.56
N PHE A 336 -6.91 10.18 -15.41
CA PHE A 336 -6.37 10.44 -14.07
C PHE A 336 -5.69 11.82 -13.91
N ASP A 337 -5.98 12.78 -14.80
CA ASP A 337 -5.38 14.11 -14.73
C ASP A 337 -6.04 14.95 -13.61
N PRO A 338 -5.29 15.36 -12.57
CA PRO A 338 -5.83 16.16 -11.45
C PRO A 338 -6.29 17.57 -11.86
N ALA A 339 -5.94 18.06 -13.05
CA ALA A 339 -6.37 19.35 -13.56
C ALA A 339 -7.67 19.29 -14.41
N GLN A 340 -8.15 18.09 -14.79
CA GLN A 340 -9.22 17.96 -15.77
C GLN A 340 -10.59 18.46 -15.26
N PRO A 341 -11.26 19.37 -15.99
CA PRO A 341 -12.63 19.79 -15.70
C PRO A 341 -13.67 18.94 -16.42
N ASN A 342 -14.84 18.73 -15.81
CA ASN A 342 -16.04 18.23 -16.51
C ASN A 342 -16.83 19.33 -17.28
N GLY A 343 -16.39 20.59 -17.21
CA GLY A 343 -17.07 21.74 -17.82
C GLY A 343 -18.27 22.28 -17.03
N LEU A 344 -18.60 21.70 -15.87
CA LEU A 344 -19.68 22.13 -14.97
C LEU A 344 -19.15 22.73 -13.65
N GLY A 345 -17.84 23.00 -13.54
CA GLY A 345 -17.20 23.60 -12.34
C GLY A 345 -16.65 22.60 -11.31
N TYR A 346 -16.58 21.32 -11.70
CA TYR A 346 -15.97 20.23 -10.94
C TYR A 346 -14.57 19.94 -11.52
N TYR A 347 -13.63 19.52 -10.67
CA TYR A 347 -12.22 19.36 -11.02
C TYR A 347 -11.55 18.24 -10.22
N GLY A 348 -10.52 17.60 -10.80
CA GLY A 348 -9.67 16.64 -10.09
C GLY A 348 -10.16 15.19 -10.11
N LEU A 349 -9.43 14.35 -9.38
CA LEU A 349 -9.49 12.88 -9.49
C LEU A 349 -10.89 12.26 -9.30
N ILE A 350 -11.72 12.85 -8.43
CA ILE A 350 -13.11 12.44 -8.19
C ILE A 350 -14.11 13.58 -8.49
N GLN A 351 -13.70 14.53 -9.34
CA GLN A 351 -14.48 15.72 -9.71
C GLN A 351 -15.07 16.46 -8.49
N PHE A 352 -14.24 17.18 -7.74
CA PHE A 352 -14.66 17.96 -6.57
C PHE A 352 -15.56 19.15 -6.97
N GLY A 353 -16.87 19.02 -6.70
CA GLY A 353 -17.86 20.08 -6.90
C GLY A 353 -17.71 21.26 -5.93
N PRO A 354 -18.43 22.38 -6.16
CA PRO A 354 -18.30 23.61 -5.36
C PRO A 354 -18.47 23.41 -3.86
N ASP A 355 -19.50 22.68 -3.42
CA ASP A 355 -19.76 22.44 -2.00
C ASP A 355 -18.73 21.53 -1.34
N VAL A 356 -18.21 20.54 -2.08
CA VAL A 356 -17.12 19.69 -1.58
C VAL A 356 -15.83 20.51 -1.44
N ARG A 357 -15.57 21.46 -2.35
CA ARG A 357 -14.42 22.38 -2.23
C ARG A 357 -14.59 23.40 -1.08
N LYS A 358 -15.82 23.80 -0.75
CA LYS A 358 -16.16 24.58 0.46
C LYS A 358 -15.85 23.77 1.73
N ASP A 359 -16.35 22.53 1.80
CA ASP A 359 -16.10 21.57 2.89
C ASP A 359 -14.60 21.24 3.08
N LEU A 360 -13.82 21.25 1.99
CA LEU A 360 -12.36 21.09 1.98
C LEU A 360 -11.63 22.43 2.21
N ASN A 361 -12.02 23.16 3.25
CA ASN A 361 -11.43 24.44 3.69
C ASN A 361 -11.39 25.51 2.57
N ASN A 362 -12.48 25.67 1.82
CA ASN A 362 -12.62 26.63 0.72
C ASN A 362 -11.51 26.57 -0.35
N ILE A 363 -11.12 25.37 -0.79
CA ILE A 363 -10.06 25.21 -1.79
C ILE A 363 -10.45 25.80 -3.15
N SER A 364 -9.64 26.76 -3.64
CA SER A 364 -9.82 27.38 -4.94
C SER A 364 -9.54 26.38 -6.08
N VAL A 365 -10.20 26.59 -7.22
CA VAL A 365 -9.96 25.79 -8.44
C VAL A 365 -8.48 25.84 -8.83
N GLU A 366 -7.88 27.03 -8.79
CA GLU A 366 -6.46 27.23 -9.11
C GLU A 366 -5.52 26.42 -8.20
N LYS A 367 -5.78 26.39 -6.89
CA LYS A 367 -4.98 25.60 -5.94
C LYS A 367 -5.18 24.10 -6.17
N LEU A 368 -6.41 23.67 -6.47
CA LEU A 368 -6.74 22.27 -6.72
C LEU A 368 -6.13 21.75 -8.02
N THR A 369 -6.21 22.49 -9.13
CA THR A 369 -5.65 22.07 -10.43
C THR A 369 -4.12 22.14 -10.49
N LYS A 370 -3.48 22.90 -9.60
CA LYS A 370 -2.02 22.91 -9.41
C LYS A 370 -1.49 21.76 -8.53
N MET A 371 -2.36 20.96 -7.89
CA MET A 371 -1.94 19.80 -7.08
C MET A 371 -1.56 18.59 -7.92
N SER A 372 -0.60 17.79 -7.42
CA SER A 372 -0.37 16.45 -7.95
C SER A 372 -1.54 15.51 -7.58
N GLY A 373 -1.68 14.40 -8.32
CA GLY A 373 -2.66 13.37 -7.95
C GLY A 373 -2.43 12.81 -6.54
N ALA A 374 -1.18 12.68 -6.10
CA ALA A 374 -0.85 12.24 -4.75
C ALA A 374 -1.28 13.25 -3.65
N GLN A 375 -1.30 14.55 -3.96
CA GLN A 375 -1.83 15.59 -3.08
C GLN A 375 -3.37 15.61 -3.08
N GLN A 376 -4.01 15.47 -4.25
CA GLN A 376 -5.47 15.37 -4.32
C GLN A 376 -6.02 14.13 -3.59
N LEU A 377 -5.25 13.03 -3.50
CA LEU A 377 -5.63 11.86 -2.71
C LEU A 377 -5.73 12.12 -1.20
N ASP A 378 -5.01 13.11 -0.64
CA ASP A 378 -5.25 13.55 0.74
C ASP A 378 -6.61 14.27 0.88
N LEU A 379 -7.03 15.02 -0.14
CA LEU A 379 -8.35 15.66 -0.18
C LEU A 379 -9.48 14.64 -0.38
N VAL A 380 -9.27 13.60 -1.20
CA VAL A 380 -10.18 12.45 -1.31
C VAL A 380 -10.37 11.82 0.07
N LYS A 381 -9.27 11.51 0.77
CA LYS A 381 -9.33 10.97 2.13
C LYS A 381 -10.10 11.90 3.07
N GLN A 382 -9.77 13.19 3.12
CA GLN A 382 -10.45 14.18 3.97
C GLN A 382 -11.96 14.25 3.70
N HIS A 383 -12.37 14.21 2.42
CA HIS A 383 -13.78 14.23 2.02
C HIS A 383 -14.53 12.94 2.40
N PHE A 384 -13.86 11.78 2.33
CA PHE A 384 -14.42 10.47 2.68
C PHE A 384 -14.45 10.23 4.20
N THR A 385 -13.47 10.73 4.96
CA THR A 385 -13.45 10.62 6.43
C THR A 385 -14.31 11.66 7.15
N ARG A 386 -14.79 12.71 6.44
CA ARG A 386 -15.73 13.70 6.98
C ARG A 386 -16.95 12.99 7.58
N SER A 387 -17.19 13.21 8.88
CA SER A 387 -18.26 12.56 9.65
C SER A 387 -18.32 11.03 9.47
N ASP A 388 -17.15 10.37 9.39
CA ASP A 388 -17.01 8.90 9.27
C ASP A 388 -17.67 8.26 8.03
N ARG A 389 -18.03 9.04 7.00
CA ARG A 389 -18.84 8.59 5.85
C ARG A 389 -18.24 7.42 5.06
N HIS A 390 -16.93 7.24 5.06
CA HIS A 390 -16.24 6.05 4.53
C HIS A 390 -16.76 4.72 5.11
N LYS A 391 -17.31 4.70 6.33
CA LYS A 391 -17.92 3.52 6.96
C LYS A 391 -19.26 3.11 6.32
N LEU A 392 -19.88 4.00 5.54
CA LEU A 392 -21.07 3.72 4.74
C LEU A 392 -20.72 3.11 3.37
N MET A 393 -19.49 3.30 2.89
CA MET A 393 -19.02 2.79 1.60
C MET A 393 -18.65 1.31 1.74
N LYS A 394 -19.63 0.42 1.53
CA LYS A 394 -19.46 -1.03 1.67
C LYS A 394 -19.19 -1.74 0.34
N SER A 395 -19.50 -1.07 -0.78
CA SER A 395 -19.33 -1.57 -2.15
C SER A 395 -18.78 -0.47 -3.07
N LEU A 396 -18.39 -0.89 -4.29
CA LEU A 396 -18.06 0.02 -5.39
C LEU A 396 -19.20 1.00 -5.68
N THR A 397 -20.45 0.52 -5.67
CA THR A 397 -21.64 1.35 -5.90
C THR A 397 -21.82 2.37 -4.79
N ASP A 398 -21.64 2.00 -3.52
CA ASP A 398 -21.74 2.96 -2.40
C ASP A 398 -20.64 4.04 -2.49
N MET A 399 -19.41 3.64 -2.84
CA MET A 399 -18.31 4.60 -3.02
C MET A 399 -18.60 5.56 -4.18
N TYR A 400 -19.14 5.07 -5.29
CA TYR A 400 -19.49 5.90 -6.43
C TYR A 400 -20.70 6.82 -6.15
N LEU A 401 -21.74 6.28 -5.50
CA LEU A 401 -22.86 7.07 -5.00
C LEU A 401 -22.39 8.14 -4.02
N TYR A 402 -21.39 7.90 -3.16
CA TYR A 402 -20.89 8.96 -2.29
C TYR A 402 -20.21 10.11 -3.06
N ILE A 403 -19.44 9.79 -4.11
CA ILE A 403 -18.75 10.78 -4.93
C ILE A 403 -19.75 11.67 -5.68
N ASN A 404 -20.74 11.06 -6.34
CA ASN A 404 -21.60 11.78 -7.28
C ASN A 404 -22.96 12.19 -6.65
N TYR A 405 -23.54 11.35 -5.76
CA TYR A 405 -24.84 11.54 -5.10
C TYR A 405 -24.82 11.20 -3.61
N PRO A 406 -24.03 11.92 -2.79
CA PRO A 406 -23.87 11.59 -1.37
C PRO A 406 -25.19 11.47 -0.62
N ASN A 407 -26.21 12.27 -0.99
CA ASN A 407 -27.55 12.22 -0.37
C ASN A 407 -28.30 10.89 -0.61
N ALA A 408 -28.03 10.17 -1.70
CA ALA A 408 -28.63 8.86 -1.96
C ALA A 408 -28.12 7.83 -0.94
N LEU A 409 -26.79 7.70 -0.82
CA LEU A 409 -26.18 6.83 0.19
C LEU A 409 -26.53 7.25 1.63
N LEU A 410 -26.47 8.55 1.93
CA LEU A 410 -26.78 9.09 3.27
C LEU A 410 -28.25 8.90 3.69
N SER A 411 -29.18 8.74 2.74
CA SER A 411 -30.59 8.44 3.02
C SER A 411 -30.95 6.95 2.90
N GLY A 412 -29.98 6.07 2.65
CA GLY A 412 -30.22 4.64 2.47
C GLY A 412 -30.91 4.27 1.14
N LYS A 413 -30.94 5.19 0.17
CA LYS A 413 -31.35 4.95 -1.21
C LYS A 413 -30.15 4.42 -2.01
N ASN A 414 -29.80 3.16 -1.80
CA ASN A 414 -28.70 2.46 -2.48
C ASN A 414 -29.08 1.07 -3.01
N LYS A 415 -30.38 0.75 -3.11
CA LYS A 415 -30.87 -0.54 -3.62
C LYS A 415 -30.95 -0.51 -5.15
N PRO A 416 -30.81 -1.65 -5.86
CA PRO A 416 -30.76 -1.70 -7.32
C PRO A 416 -31.90 -0.96 -8.03
N ASN A 417 -33.13 -1.04 -7.51
CA ASN A 417 -34.34 -0.46 -8.10
C ASN A 417 -34.66 0.95 -7.59
N ASP A 418 -33.84 1.53 -6.70
CA ASP A 418 -34.03 2.92 -6.30
C ASP A 418 -33.71 3.86 -7.48
N ILE A 419 -34.55 4.87 -7.67
CA ILE A 419 -34.37 5.91 -8.68
C ILE A 419 -33.35 6.94 -8.19
N LEU A 420 -32.31 7.18 -8.98
CA LEU A 420 -31.27 8.17 -8.73
C LEU A 420 -31.54 9.49 -9.46
N TYR A 421 -32.08 9.42 -10.68
CA TYR A 421 -32.48 10.57 -11.50
C TYR A 421 -33.83 10.32 -12.17
N GLU A 422 -34.53 11.42 -12.45
CA GLU A 422 -35.68 11.47 -13.37
C GLU A 422 -35.37 12.45 -14.51
N GLY A 423 -36.02 12.25 -15.67
CA GLY A 423 -35.85 13.03 -16.89
C GLY A 423 -36.65 14.34 -16.92
N GLY A 424 -37.60 14.44 -17.85
CA GLY A 424 -38.57 15.54 -17.97
C GLY A 424 -38.02 16.88 -18.49
N SER A 425 -36.72 17.01 -18.76
CA SER A 425 -36.15 18.23 -19.35
C SER A 425 -34.76 18.05 -19.98
N GLU A 426 -34.43 18.85 -21.01
CA GLU A 426 -33.11 18.86 -21.70
C GLU A 426 -31.89 19.05 -20.75
N ARG A 427 -32.11 19.46 -19.49
CA ARG A 427 -31.08 19.76 -18.49
C ARG A 427 -31.09 18.83 -17.28
N SER A 428 -31.98 17.84 -17.24
CA SER A 428 -32.03 16.83 -16.15
C SER A 428 -30.71 16.05 -16.04
N ALA A 429 -30.42 15.58 -14.83
CA ALA A 429 -29.19 14.82 -14.57
C ALA A 429 -29.19 13.45 -15.28
N TYR A 430 -30.37 12.87 -15.52
CA TYR A 430 -30.59 11.72 -16.39
C TYR A 430 -30.09 11.99 -17.83
N HIS A 431 -30.63 13.00 -18.52
CA HIS A 431 -30.20 13.34 -19.88
C HIS A 431 -28.75 13.87 -19.96
N ALA A 432 -28.18 14.32 -18.84
CA ALA A 432 -26.78 14.72 -18.74
C ALA A 432 -25.79 13.53 -18.71
N ASN A 433 -26.23 12.34 -18.24
CA ASN A 433 -25.37 11.19 -17.98
C ASN A 433 -25.73 9.95 -18.86
N PRO A 434 -25.64 10.04 -20.20
CA PRO A 434 -26.03 8.95 -21.11
C PRO A 434 -25.13 7.71 -21.05
N ALA A 435 -24.13 7.67 -20.17
CA ALA A 435 -23.39 6.47 -19.83
C ALA A 435 -24.21 5.49 -18.96
N PHE A 436 -25.17 5.98 -18.19
CA PHE A 436 -26.06 5.15 -17.36
C PHE A 436 -27.31 4.67 -18.09
N MET A 437 -27.51 5.02 -19.36
CA MET A 437 -28.66 4.55 -20.14
C MET A 437 -28.48 3.07 -20.51
N LYS A 438 -29.13 2.15 -19.79
CA LYS A 438 -29.05 0.68 -20.00
C LYS A 438 -30.37 0.07 -20.45
N GLU A 439 -31.48 0.79 -20.40
CA GLU A 439 -32.79 0.28 -20.81
C GLU A 439 -32.88 0.07 -22.34
N LYS A 440 -33.73 -0.86 -22.76
CA LYS A 440 -33.77 -1.33 -24.15
C LYS A 440 -34.33 -0.25 -25.08
N GLY A 441 -33.45 0.40 -25.85
CA GLY A 441 -33.80 1.44 -26.83
C GLY A 441 -33.60 2.86 -26.32
N GLU A 442 -33.31 3.03 -25.04
CA GLU A 442 -33.18 4.30 -24.33
C GLU A 442 -32.05 5.17 -24.92
N TYR A 443 -30.82 4.65 -24.98
CA TYR A 443 -29.70 5.35 -25.58
C TYR A 443 -29.94 5.62 -27.08
N GLN A 444 -30.62 4.72 -27.78
CA GLN A 444 -30.92 4.88 -29.21
C GLN A 444 -31.89 6.06 -29.44
N ASN A 445 -32.86 6.27 -28.54
CA ASN A 445 -33.80 7.37 -28.60
C ASN A 445 -33.09 8.74 -28.61
N ILE A 446 -33.65 9.69 -29.35
CA ILE A 446 -33.20 11.08 -29.38
C ILE A 446 -34.36 11.94 -28.87
N PHE A 447 -34.27 12.35 -27.61
CA PHE A 447 -35.25 13.24 -26.98
C PHE A 447 -35.19 14.66 -27.56
N ALA A 448 -33.97 15.19 -27.73
CA ALA A 448 -33.77 16.57 -28.19
C ALA A 448 -32.40 16.76 -28.86
N TYR A 449 -32.05 18.00 -29.19
CA TYR A 449 -30.71 18.38 -29.68
C TYR A 449 -30.17 19.57 -28.89
N ARG A 450 -28.90 19.50 -28.46
CA ARG A 450 -28.27 20.53 -27.61
C ARG A 450 -28.22 21.87 -28.34
N LYS A 451 -28.69 22.94 -27.68
CA LYS A 451 -28.65 24.31 -28.18
C LYS A 451 -27.53 25.14 -27.51
N ASP A 452 -27.14 26.26 -28.12
CA ASP A 452 -26.30 27.29 -27.52
C ASP A 452 -27.11 28.29 -26.68
N LYS A 453 -26.48 29.39 -26.23
CA LYS A 453 -27.17 30.44 -25.45
C LYS A 453 -28.16 31.28 -26.28
N ASN A 454 -28.06 31.21 -27.60
CA ASN A 454 -28.83 32.00 -28.57
C ASN A 454 -29.91 31.16 -29.27
N GLY A 455 -30.06 29.88 -28.88
CA GLY A 455 -31.04 28.94 -29.42
C GLY A 455 -30.54 28.08 -30.59
N ASN A 456 -29.34 28.33 -31.14
CA ASN A 456 -28.83 27.59 -32.29
C ASN A 456 -28.41 26.16 -31.90
N PHE A 457 -28.57 25.20 -32.81
CA PHE A 457 -28.10 23.83 -32.59
C PHE A 457 -26.57 23.76 -32.50
N LYS A 458 -26.05 23.18 -31.41
CA LYS A 458 -24.64 22.83 -31.29
C LYS A 458 -24.32 21.68 -32.23
N LEU A 459 -23.22 21.82 -32.96
CA LEU A 459 -22.74 20.83 -33.92
C LEU A 459 -21.51 20.09 -33.37
N ASP A 460 -21.35 18.83 -33.77
CA ASP A 460 -20.13 18.05 -33.52
C ASP A 460 -19.01 18.42 -34.51
N LYS A 461 -17.85 17.76 -34.36
CA LYS A 461 -16.69 17.92 -35.27
C LYS A 461 -16.98 17.57 -36.74
N ASN A 462 -18.10 16.90 -37.03
CA ASN A 462 -18.55 16.49 -38.36
C ASN A 462 -19.72 17.37 -38.86
N LYS A 463 -19.99 18.51 -38.21
CA LYS A 463 -21.11 19.43 -38.46
C LYS A 463 -22.51 18.83 -38.23
N LYS A 464 -22.65 17.72 -37.50
CA LYS A 464 -23.94 17.10 -37.16
C LYS A 464 -24.49 17.64 -35.84
N LYS A 465 -25.80 17.86 -35.73
CA LYS A 465 -26.45 18.31 -34.48
C LYS A 465 -26.16 17.33 -33.35
N ILE A 466 -25.73 17.82 -32.18
CA ILE A 466 -25.43 16.96 -31.02
C ILE A 466 -26.75 16.53 -30.35
N PRO A 467 -27.09 15.23 -30.33
CA PRO A 467 -28.34 14.74 -29.73
C PRO A 467 -28.29 14.76 -28.19
N ILE A 468 -29.46 14.86 -27.59
CA ILE A 468 -29.78 14.50 -26.21
C ILE A 468 -30.54 13.17 -26.28
N ARG A 469 -30.07 12.15 -25.55
CA ARG A 469 -30.53 10.76 -25.64
C ARG A 469 -31.38 10.36 -24.44
N GLY A 470 -32.06 9.21 -24.50
CA GLY A 470 -32.98 8.73 -23.45
C GLY A 470 -34.44 9.01 -23.77
N PHE A 471 -35.36 8.34 -23.05
CA PHE A 471 -36.80 8.63 -23.03
C PHE A 471 -37.12 9.96 -22.33
N GLU A 472 -38.31 10.54 -22.56
CA GLU A 472 -38.73 11.83 -21.97
C GLU A 472 -38.98 11.73 -20.45
N ASP A 473 -39.71 10.71 -20.00
CA ASP A 473 -40.02 10.41 -18.60
C ASP A 473 -39.03 9.43 -17.94
N GLY A 474 -37.91 9.16 -18.64
CA GLY A 474 -36.95 8.14 -18.27
C GLY A 474 -36.25 8.40 -16.93
N LYS A 475 -35.70 7.33 -16.37
CA LYS A 475 -35.10 7.28 -15.03
C LYS A 475 -33.74 6.62 -15.10
N THR A 476 -32.82 7.05 -14.24
CA THR A 476 -31.61 6.27 -13.96
C THR A 476 -31.79 5.54 -12.65
N TYR A 477 -31.67 4.22 -12.69
CA TYR A 477 -31.73 3.35 -11.53
C TYR A 477 -30.33 3.00 -11.03
N ILE A 478 -30.21 2.66 -9.75
CA ILE A 478 -28.90 2.33 -9.15
C ILE A 478 -28.29 1.03 -9.73
N TRP A 479 -29.09 0.11 -10.27
CA TRP A 479 -28.58 -1.06 -11.01
C TRP A 479 -27.78 -0.68 -12.27
N GLU A 480 -28.15 0.41 -12.94
CA GLU A 480 -27.49 0.89 -14.16
C GLU A 480 -26.16 1.56 -13.87
N VAL A 481 -26.15 2.38 -12.81
CA VAL A 481 -24.94 2.99 -12.24
C VAL A 481 -23.99 1.89 -11.77
N THR A 482 -24.51 0.87 -11.09
CA THR A 482 -23.78 -0.34 -10.69
C THR A 482 -23.19 -1.06 -11.91
N GLN A 483 -23.92 -1.17 -13.02
CA GLN A 483 -23.43 -1.82 -14.24
C GLN A 483 -22.28 -1.03 -14.89
N GLU A 484 -22.42 0.29 -15.03
CA GLU A 484 -21.39 1.13 -15.66
C GLU A 484 -20.13 1.25 -14.79
N ILE A 485 -20.24 1.43 -13.46
CA ILE A 485 -19.06 1.47 -12.61
C ILE A 485 -18.36 0.10 -12.53
N ASN A 486 -19.10 -1.02 -12.54
CA ASN A 486 -18.49 -2.36 -12.60
C ASN A 486 -17.73 -2.58 -13.92
N LYS A 487 -18.17 -2.01 -15.05
CA LYS A 487 -17.40 -2.03 -16.31
C LYS A 487 -16.04 -1.32 -16.16
N HIS A 488 -15.93 -0.27 -15.34
CA HIS A 488 -14.64 0.34 -15.02
C HIS A 488 -13.78 -0.52 -14.08
N LEU A 489 -14.37 -1.26 -13.15
CA LEU A 489 -13.65 -2.27 -12.35
C LEU A 489 -13.13 -3.43 -13.22
N THR A 490 -14.00 -4.07 -13.99
CA THR A 490 -13.67 -5.28 -14.78
C THR A 490 -12.69 -4.99 -15.91
N THR A 491 -12.91 -3.92 -16.69
CA THR A 491 -11.95 -3.52 -17.73
C THR A 491 -10.59 -3.12 -17.13
N GLY A 492 -10.58 -2.59 -15.90
CA GLY A 492 -9.37 -2.24 -15.19
C GLY A 492 -8.54 -3.45 -14.70
N LEU A 493 -9.15 -4.64 -14.57
CA LEU A 493 -8.46 -5.88 -14.22
C LEU A 493 -7.66 -6.49 -15.39
N ASP A 494 -7.90 -6.06 -16.63
CA ASP A 494 -7.14 -6.51 -17.80
C ASP A 494 -5.64 -6.26 -17.62
N SER A 495 -4.82 -7.27 -17.93
CA SER A 495 -3.35 -7.19 -17.87
C SER A 495 -2.75 -6.05 -18.72
N LYS A 496 -3.48 -5.58 -19.74
CA LYS A 496 -3.11 -4.44 -20.59
C LYS A 496 -3.23 -3.07 -19.90
N ASN A 497 -4.03 -3.00 -18.83
CA ASN A 497 -4.42 -1.79 -18.08
C ASN A 497 -3.81 -1.75 -16.67
N LYS A 498 -3.43 -2.90 -16.14
CA LYS A 498 -2.60 -3.04 -14.93
C LYS A 498 -1.13 -2.74 -15.22
N GLU A 499 -0.33 -2.56 -14.18
CA GLU A 499 1.11 -2.50 -14.34
C GLU A 499 1.70 -3.89 -14.57
N ASN A 500 2.45 -4.05 -15.65
CA ASN A 500 3.16 -5.28 -16.00
C ASN A 500 4.67 -5.06 -16.16
N ASN A 501 5.10 -3.82 -16.40
CA ASN A 501 6.49 -3.40 -16.29
C ASN A 501 6.61 -2.54 -15.04
N PHE A 502 6.87 -3.18 -13.90
CA PHE A 502 7.29 -2.49 -12.68
C PHE A 502 8.71 -1.94 -12.87
N ALA A 503 8.82 -0.95 -13.76
CA ALA A 503 10.04 -0.26 -14.09
C ALA A 503 10.56 0.36 -12.81
N CYS A 504 11.59 -0.28 -12.27
CA CYS A 504 12.36 0.19 -11.14
C CYS A 504 13.25 1.34 -11.58
N SER A 505 12.62 2.37 -12.16
CA SER A 505 13.19 3.66 -12.47
C SER A 505 13.55 4.34 -11.15
N ILE A 506 14.72 3.95 -10.64
CA ILE A 506 15.79 4.92 -10.51
C ILE A 506 15.90 5.65 -11.86
N LYS A 507 15.00 6.62 -12.08
CA LYS A 507 15.41 7.81 -12.82
C LYS A 507 16.70 8.25 -12.12
N PRO A 508 17.79 8.59 -12.83
CA PRO A 508 18.89 9.29 -12.17
C PRO A 508 18.24 10.47 -11.45
N VAL A 509 18.40 10.51 -10.13
CA VAL A 509 17.79 11.56 -9.32
C VAL A 509 18.44 12.84 -9.78
N GLN A 510 17.69 13.65 -10.53
CA GLN A 510 18.06 15.01 -10.90
C GLN A 510 18.61 15.67 -9.64
N PRO A 511 19.91 16.02 -9.57
CA PRO A 511 20.62 16.09 -8.30
C PRO A 511 19.90 16.95 -7.26
N ILE A 512 19.30 16.30 -6.25
CA ILE A 512 18.75 17.00 -5.10
C ILE A 512 19.96 17.47 -4.30
N GLN A 513 20.30 18.75 -4.44
CA GLN A 513 21.55 19.36 -3.97
C GLN A 513 21.75 19.29 -2.44
N ASP A 514 20.73 18.84 -1.70
CA ASP A 514 20.66 18.88 -0.23
C ASP A 514 20.95 17.54 0.49
N ILE A 515 21.18 16.44 -0.24
CA ILE A 515 21.40 15.11 0.38
C ILE A 515 22.87 14.94 0.78
N CYS A 516 23.13 14.74 2.07
CA CYS A 516 24.51 14.59 2.57
C CYS A 516 25.11 13.24 2.15
N PRO A 517 26.30 13.21 1.52
CA PRO A 517 26.92 11.95 1.07
C PRO A 517 27.31 11.01 2.22
N ASN A 518 27.55 11.54 3.42
CA ASN A 518 28.02 10.77 4.57
C ASN A 518 26.92 9.94 5.26
N CYS A 519 25.67 10.43 5.25
CA CYS A 519 24.54 9.79 5.95
C CYS A 519 23.35 9.45 5.03
N GLN A 520 23.36 9.90 3.77
CA GLN A 520 22.30 9.68 2.78
C GLN A 520 20.93 10.25 3.16
N THR A 521 20.89 11.25 4.06
CA THR A 521 19.68 12.01 4.40
C THR A 521 19.82 13.47 3.98
N LYS A 522 18.69 14.17 3.73
CA LYS A 522 18.69 15.63 3.60
C LYS A 522 19.08 16.25 4.95
N HIS A 523 20.03 17.18 4.96
CA HIS A 523 20.27 17.99 6.16
C HIS A 523 19.24 19.12 6.26
N VAL A 524 18.85 19.45 7.49
CA VAL A 524 17.87 20.46 7.85
C VAL A 524 18.39 21.21 9.07
N ASP A 525 18.50 22.53 9.00
CA ASP A 525 18.70 23.37 10.18
C ASP A 525 17.70 24.53 10.14
N LEU A 526 16.86 24.60 11.18
CA LEU A 526 15.82 25.61 11.36
C LEU A 526 16.22 26.60 12.48
N SER A 527 17.43 26.52 13.05
CA SER A 527 17.83 27.38 14.18
C SER A 527 17.87 28.87 13.86
N ALA A 528 17.89 29.24 12.57
CA ALA A 528 17.79 30.61 12.10
C ALA A 528 16.34 31.10 11.89
N SER A 529 15.38 30.17 11.72
CA SER A 529 13.96 30.48 11.47
C SER A 529 13.03 30.19 12.66
N VAL A 530 13.50 29.39 13.63
CA VAL A 530 12.78 29.06 14.86
C VAL A 530 13.33 29.90 16.01
N GLU A 531 12.46 30.68 16.64
CA GLU A 531 12.77 31.47 17.82
C GLU A 531 12.90 30.57 19.06
N TRP A 532 13.96 30.75 19.86
CA TRP A 532 14.10 30.08 21.15
C TRP A 532 13.45 30.90 22.26
N ILE A 533 12.60 30.26 23.06
CA ILE A 533 11.93 30.86 24.21
C ILE A 533 12.27 30.03 25.46
N SER A 534 12.76 30.69 26.51
CA SER A 534 12.95 30.07 27.82
C SER A 534 11.61 29.75 28.47
N GLN A 535 11.47 28.61 29.13
CA GLN A 535 10.27 28.31 29.91
C GLN A 535 10.10 29.25 31.12
N PHE A 536 11.18 29.92 31.54
CA PHE A 536 11.19 30.85 32.67
C PHE A 536 10.60 32.23 32.35
N THR A 537 10.30 32.56 31.10
CA THR A 537 9.52 33.77 30.74
C THR A 537 8.00 33.56 30.83
N GLN A 538 7.55 32.34 31.17
CA GLN A 538 6.13 31.95 31.06
C GLN A 538 5.46 31.80 32.44
N PRO A 539 4.17 32.20 32.62
CA PRO A 539 3.49 32.17 33.93
C PRO A 539 3.41 30.79 34.58
N ARG A 540 3.90 30.64 35.82
CA ARG A 540 4.23 29.36 36.50
C ARG A 540 5.43 28.64 35.83
N PRO A 541 6.67 29.16 35.95
CA PRO A 541 7.81 28.78 35.12
C PRO A 541 8.39 27.37 35.38
N ASN A 542 8.06 26.74 36.51
CA ASN A 542 8.61 25.41 36.87
C ASN A 542 7.84 24.24 36.22
N VAL A 543 6.65 24.50 35.64
CA VAL A 543 5.78 23.51 34.97
C VAL A 543 5.48 23.93 33.53
N ALA A 544 6.51 24.39 32.83
CA ALA A 544 6.37 25.29 31.69
C ALA A 544 6.76 24.71 30.33
N CYS A 545 7.62 23.69 30.30
CA CYS A 545 8.22 23.14 29.09
C CYS A 545 7.22 22.90 27.94
N ALA A 546 6.12 22.18 28.20
CA ALA A 546 5.12 21.86 27.20
C ALA A 546 4.50 23.10 26.52
N ARG A 547 4.02 24.06 27.31
CA ARG A 547 3.39 25.29 26.78
C ARG A 547 4.41 26.21 26.08
N THR A 548 5.67 26.21 26.52
CA THR A 548 6.74 26.95 25.83
C THR A 548 7.07 26.33 24.47
N CYS A 549 7.09 25.00 24.37
CA CYS A 549 7.24 24.32 23.08
C CYS A 549 6.08 24.66 22.13
N VAL A 550 4.82 24.61 22.60
CA VAL A 550 3.64 25.04 21.82
C VAL A 550 3.75 26.51 21.37
N LEU A 551 4.25 27.41 22.22
CA LEU A 551 4.47 28.82 21.84
C LEU A 551 5.53 28.96 20.73
N ILE A 552 6.64 28.20 20.80
CA ILE A 552 7.67 28.16 19.76
C ILE A 552 7.09 27.64 18.42
N LEU A 553 6.27 26.57 18.46
CA LEU A 553 5.60 26.06 17.26
C LEU A 553 4.62 27.11 16.67
N LYS A 554 3.87 27.81 17.51
CA LYS A 554 2.97 28.91 17.10
C LYS A 554 3.73 30.09 16.48
N ASN A 555 4.84 30.53 17.08
CA ASN A 555 5.70 31.57 16.51
C ASN A 555 6.32 31.12 15.17
N SER A 556 6.56 29.81 15.02
CA SER A 556 6.96 29.16 13.76
C SER A 556 5.83 29.02 12.72
N LYS A 557 4.69 29.71 12.92
CA LYS A 557 3.52 29.78 12.01
C LYS A 557 2.82 28.44 11.77
N LEU A 558 2.97 27.48 12.68
CA LEU A 558 2.25 26.20 12.66
C LEU A 558 0.81 26.36 13.18
N SER A 559 0.02 25.30 13.05
CA SER A 559 -1.38 25.25 13.49
C SER A 559 -1.55 25.57 14.98
N SER A 560 -2.73 26.07 15.37
CA SER A 560 -3.11 26.17 16.79
C SER A 560 -3.22 24.80 17.49
N SER A 561 -3.26 23.70 16.72
CA SER A 561 -3.13 22.32 17.21
C SER A 561 -1.70 21.86 17.46
N ALA A 562 -0.69 22.64 17.09
CA ALA A 562 0.68 22.14 17.08
C ALA A 562 1.23 21.88 18.49
N GLY A 563 1.78 20.68 18.70
CA GLY A 563 2.18 20.17 20.02
C GLY A 563 1.05 19.51 20.82
N SER A 564 -0.16 19.40 20.27
CA SER A 564 -1.31 18.78 20.96
C SER A 564 -1.07 17.32 21.36
N PRO A 565 -1.67 16.83 22.47
CA PRO A 565 -1.75 15.40 22.76
C PRO A 565 -2.51 14.58 21.71
N THR A 566 -3.36 15.21 20.90
CA THR A 566 -4.29 14.52 19.99
C THR A 566 -3.55 13.71 18.92
N GLY A 567 -3.61 12.38 19.02
CA GLY A 567 -2.98 11.49 18.05
C GLY A 567 -1.45 11.52 18.06
N LEU A 568 -0.84 11.79 19.21
CA LEU A 568 0.61 11.68 19.45
C LEU A 568 1.16 10.28 19.10
N PHE A 569 2.47 10.19 18.85
CA PHE A 569 3.18 8.91 18.82
C PHE A 569 3.87 8.69 20.16
N GLN A 570 3.35 7.80 21.00
CA GLN A 570 4.03 7.35 22.21
C GLN A 570 5.11 6.37 21.77
N VAL A 571 6.37 6.81 21.69
CA VAL A 571 7.48 6.02 21.11
C VAL A 571 8.24 5.19 22.14
N ALA A 572 8.16 5.56 23.43
CA ALA A 572 8.71 4.78 24.53
C ALA A 572 7.87 4.98 25.81
N LEU A 573 7.93 4.01 26.72
CA LEU A 573 7.27 4.01 28.03
C LEU A 573 8.22 3.50 29.11
N GLU A 574 8.02 3.94 30.34
CA GLU A 574 8.66 3.37 31.52
C GLU A 574 8.08 1.99 31.84
N ASN A 575 8.90 1.08 32.34
CA ASN A 575 8.43 -0.21 32.82
C ASN A 575 7.77 -0.09 34.21
N SER A 576 6.93 -1.06 34.59
CA SER A 576 6.03 -0.97 35.76
C SER A 576 6.72 -0.94 37.14
N ASN A 577 8.05 -1.04 37.20
CA ASN A 577 8.86 -0.92 38.41
C ASN A 577 9.84 0.28 38.34
N HIS A 578 9.63 1.21 37.41
CA HIS A 578 10.39 2.46 37.27
C HIS A 578 11.92 2.27 37.20
N SER A 579 12.36 1.24 36.46
CA SER A 579 13.77 0.83 36.38
C SER A 579 14.38 0.90 34.98
N THR A 580 13.57 0.89 33.91
CA THR A 580 14.02 1.05 32.52
C THR A 580 12.93 1.68 31.64
N ILE A 581 13.34 2.14 30.44
CA ILE A 581 12.43 2.60 29.39
C ILE A 581 12.45 1.61 28.24
N GLU A 582 11.27 1.17 27.82
CA GLU A 582 11.02 0.24 26.73
C GLU A 582 10.47 0.98 25.50
N ALA A 583 10.90 0.56 24.30
CA ALA A 583 10.44 1.17 23.04
C ALA A 583 9.10 0.55 22.62
N THR A 584 8.14 1.38 22.22
CA THR A 584 6.85 0.89 21.73
C THR A 584 6.91 0.52 20.24
N SER A 585 5.87 -0.18 19.76
CA SER A 585 5.63 -0.40 18.33
C SER A 585 5.51 0.90 17.50
N ASN A 586 5.27 2.05 18.14
CA ASN A 586 5.14 3.35 17.46
C ASN A 586 6.47 4.09 17.26
N PHE A 587 7.61 3.59 17.75
CA PHE A 587 8.91 4.28 17.61
C PHE A 587 9.19 4.71 16.16
N GLN A 588 9.07 3.79 15.21
CA GLN A 588 9.32 4.09 13.80
C GLN A 588 8.28 5.06 13.20
N ASN A 589 7.03 5.03 13.68
CA ASN A 589 5.98 5.97 13.22
C ASN A 589 6.30 7.41 13.67
N GLY A 590 6.75 7.57 14.92
CA GLY A 590 7.23 8.85 15.45
C GLY A 590 8.44 9.38 14.69
N MET A 591 9.45 8.52 14.44
CA MET A 591 10.62 8.89 13.63
C MET A 591 10.23 9.32 12.20
N ASN A 592 9.37 8.55 11.53
CA ASN A 592 8.88 8.87 10.18
C ASN A 592 8.13 10.22 10.14
N TYR A 593 7.37 10.55 11.19
CA TYR A 593 6.68 11.83 11.30
C TYR A 593 7.66 12.98 11.54
N LEU A 594 8.60 12.82 12.47
CA LEU A 594 9.66 13.79 12.75
C LEU A 594 10.48 14.12 11.50
N ASP A 595 10.88 13.09 10.74
CA ASP A 595 11.60 13.24 9.48
C ASP A 595 10.78 13.96 8.40
N LYS A 596 9.47 13.70 8.32
CA LYS A 596 8.54 14.36 7.39
C LYS A 596 8.43 15.86 7.66
N GLU A 597 8.18 16.25 8.90
CA GLU A 597 7.97 17.66 9.27
C GLU A 597 9.25 18.48 9.10
N LEU A 598 10.40 17.95 9.53
CA LEU A 598 11.69 18.61 9.30
C LEU A 598 12.01 18.77 7.80
N ASN A 599 11.66 17.78 6.96
CA ASN A 599 11.85 17.88 5.50
C ASN A 599 11.05 19.01 4.83
N VAL A 600 9.93 19.45 5.43
CA VAL A 600 9.12 20.59 4.94
C VAL A 600 9.40 21.90 5.70
N GLY A 601 10.42 21.91 6.56
CA GLY A 601 10.85 23.11 7.29
C GLY A 601 10.11 23.39 8.60
N HIS A 602 9.34 22.43 9.11
CA HIS A 602 8.60 22.58 10.36
C HIS A 602 9.42 22.05 11.56
N PRO A 603 9.56 22.81 12.66
CA PRO A 603 9.99 22.24 13.94
C PRO A 603 8.93 21.27 14.50
N VAL A 604 9.33 20.43 15.45
CA VAL A 604 8.45 19.43 16.08
C VAL A 604 8.68 19.39 17.59
N MET A 605 7.60 19.44 18.37
CA MET A 605 7.65 19.22 19.82
C MET A 605 7.73 17.72 20.14
N ILE A 606 8.73 17.32 20.92
CA ILE A 606 8.88 15.96 21.41
C ILE A 606 8.86 15.94 22.94
N GLY A 607 8.27 14.88 23.48
CA GLY A 607 8.37 14.55 24.90
C GLY A 607 9.61 13.70 25.14
N VAL A 608 10.28 13.95 26.26
CA VAL A 608 11.43 13.15 26.73
C VAL A 608 11.21 12.68 28.16
N ASP A 609 11.90 11.59 28.50
CA ASP A 609 12.32 11.28 29.87
C ASP A 609 13.73 11.83 30.09
N HIS A 610 13.99 12.32 31.31
CA HIS A 610 15.32 12.53 31.86
C HIS A 610 15.52 11.93 33.27
N LYS A 611 14.46 11.44 33.92
CA LYS A 611 14.50 10.80 35.24
C LYS A 611 13.33 9.82 35.44
N LEU A 612 13.70 8.53 35.51
CA LEU A 612 12.84 7.43 35.95
C LEU A 612 12.09 7.70 37.27
N GLY A 613 10.87 7.17 37.38
CA GLY A 613 10.04 7.28 38.58
C GLY A 613 9.47 8.66 38.86
N TYR A 614 9.45 9.58 37.88
CA TYR A 614 8.93 10.94 38.08
C TYR A 614 7.39 11.01 38.15
N GLY A 615 6.69 10.03 37.55
CA GLY A 615 5.23 9.86 37.71
C GLY A 615 4.34 10.93 37.06
N VAL A 616 4.85 11.69 36.07
CA VAL A 616 4.13 12.79 35.41
C VAL A 616 3.73 12.43 33.96
N ASN A 617 2.68 13.09 33.46
CA ASN A 617 2.04 12.84 32.17
C ASN A 617 1.65 11.36 32.01
N GLU A 618 1.93 10.73 30.87
CA GLU A 618 1.64 9.32 30.60
C GLU A 618 2.58 8.33 31.35
N GLY A 619 3.09 8.73 32.53
CA GLY A 619 3.96 7.92 33.39
C GLY A 619 5.38 7.73 32.85
N THR A 620 5.89 8.65 32.04
CA THR A 620 7.25 8.54 31.45
C THR A 620 7.79 9.88 30.94
N THR A 621 6.94 10.75 30.38
CA THR A 621 7.40 12.05 29.87
C THR A 621 7.48 13.07 31.00
N ASP A 622 8.70 13.46 31.40
CA ASP A 622 8.94 14.47 32.43
C ASP A 622 9.19 15.88 31.85
N HIS A 623 9.74 15.96 30.64
CA HIS A 623 10.13 17.22 29.99
C HIS A 623 9.76 17.27 28.50
N PHE A 624 9.77 18.47 27.94
CA PHE A 624 9.46 18.73 26.53
C PHE A 624 10.49 19.67 25.90
N ILE A 625 10.87 19.36 24.66
CA ILE A 625 11.85 20.08 23.86
C ILE A 625 11.36 20.21 22.41
N VAL A 626 11.92 21.16 21.65
CA VAL A 626 11.59 21.36 20.24
C VAL A 626 12.74 20.87 19.37
N VAL A 627 12.51 19.92 18.47
CA VAL A 627 13.47 19.54 17.44
C VAL A 627 13.45 20.58 16.33
N VAL A 628 14.62 21.14 16.02
CA VAL A 628 14.84 22.24 15.08
C VAL A 628 15.79 21.89 13.94
N GLY A 629 16.15 20.62 13.77
CA GLY A 629 16.98 20.20 12.64
C GLY A 629 17.39 18.73 12.67
N ARG A 630 17.96 18.27 11.55
CA ARG A 630 18.57 16.96 11.36
C ARG A 630 19.88 17.12 10.58
N GLY A 631 20.96 16.56 11.10
CA GLY A 631 22.28 16.56 10.45
C GLY A 631 22.98 15.22 10.62
N CYS A 632 24.29 15.17 10.37
CA CYS A 632 25.10 13.99 10.71
C CYS A 632 26.53 14.36 11.14
N GLU A 633 27.13 13.49 11.94
CA GLU A 633 28.56 13.51 12.28
C GLU A 633 29.13 12.12 12.02
N ASN A 634 30.21 12.01 11.26
CA ASN A 634 30.87 10.74 10.92
C ASN A 634 29.87 9.67 10.38
N GLY A 635 28.90 10.13 9.58
CA GLY A 635 27.81 9.31 9.01
C GLY A 635 26.65 8.98 9.96
N LYS A 636 26.77 9.24 11.26
CA LYS A 636 25.68 9.06 12.24
C LYS A 636 24.73 10.25 12.18
N VAL A 637 23.46 9.99 11.88
CA VAL A 637 22.40 11.02 11.88
C VAL A 637 22.14 11.50 13.31
N TYR A 638 21.98 12.82 13.47
CA TYR A 638 21.56 13.47 14.71
C TYR A 638 20.36 14.39 14.47
N TYR A 639 19.59 14.62 15.53
CA TYR A 639 18.47 15.56 15.57
C TYR A 639 18.81 16.69 16.54
N ARG A 640 18.87 17.93 16.05
CA ARG A 640 19.23 19.11 16.85
C ARG A 640 17.99 19.62 17.56
N PHE A 641 18.10 19.92 18.85
CA PHE A 641 16.96 20.39 19.65
C PHE A 641 17.23 21.69 20.40
N TYR A 642 16.14 22.39 20.68
CA TYR A 642 16.04 23.52 21.57
C TYR A 642 15.49 23.07 22.92
N ASP A 643 16.30 23.22 23.96
CA ASP A 643 15.90 22.95 25.33
C ASP A 643 15.29 24.23 25.93
N VAL A 644 14.01 24.17 26.29
CA VAL A 644 13.30 25.29 26.93
C VAL A 644 13.50 25.30 28.45
N GLY A 645 14.01 24.21 29.03
CA GLY A 645 14.15 23.96 30.47
C GLY A 645 15.20 24.82 31.20
N THR A 646 15.70 25.88 30.58
CA THR A 646 16.78 26.71 31.11
C THR A 646 16.56 28.20 30.86
N ARG A 647 17.13 29.05 31.71
CA ARG A 647 17.18 30.51 31.53
C ARG A 647 18.25 30.94 30.52
N HIS A 648 19.20 30.05 30.24
CA HIS A 648 20.42 30.31 29.49
C HIS A 648 20.23 30.01 28.00
N LYS A 649 20.12 31.03 27.15
CA LYS A 649 19.91 30.87 25.70
C LYS A 649 21.03 30.05 25.06
N GLU A 650 22.27 30.31 25.46
CA GLU A 650 23.50 29.61 25.06
C GLU A 650 23.52 28.12 25.43
N LYS A 651 22.75 27.72 26.45
CA LYS A 651 22.51 26.32 26.81
C LYS A 651 21.30 25.74 26.08
N GLY A 652 20.23 26.52 25.94
CA GLY A 652 18.99 26.12 25.29
C GLY A 652 19.13 25.86 23.79
N THR A 653 19.90 26.68 23.06
CA THR A 653 20.11 26.58 21.61
C THR A 653 21.41 25.87 21.20
N SER A 654 22.15 25.36 22.18
CA SER A 654 23.53 24.89 22.03
C SER A 654 23.70 23.90 20.89
N ASN A 655 24.80 24.04 20.13
CA ASN A 655 25.12 23.12 19.04
C ASN A 655 25.32 21.67 19.51
N SER A 656 25.61 21.44 20.81
CA SER A 656 25.72 20.09 21.39
C SER A 656 24.38 19.46 21.81
N ASN A 657 23.26 20.20 21.74
CA ASN A 657 21.91 19.66 21.98
C ASN A 657 21.50 18.77 20.78
N LYS A 658 21.98 17.52 20.79
CA LYS A 658 21.83 16.53 19.73
C LYS A 658 21.30 15.20 20.29
N LEU A 659 20.26 14.66 19.68
CA LEU A 659 19.80 13.28 19.91
C LEU A 659 20.23 12.38 18.76
N TYR A 660 20.62 11.14 19.07
CA TYR A 660 21.09 10.12 18.14
C TYR A 660 20.26 8.84 18.29
N ILE A 661 20.14 8.06 17.21
CA ILE A 661 19.49 6.74 17.30
C ILE A 661 20.46 5.75 17.98
N ILE A 662 20.12 5.30 19.17
CA ILE A 662 20.92 4.41 20.03
C ILE A 662 20.00 3.28 20.53
N ASN A 663 20.31 2.04 20.18
CA ASN A 663 19.63 0.82 20.64
C ASN A 663 18.09 0.83 20.49
N GLY A 664 17.57 1.45 19.42
CA GLY A 664 16.13 1.54 19.16
C GLY A 664 15.43 2.74 19.82
N PHE A 665 16.17 3.66 20.43
CA PHE A 665 15.68 4.91 21.02
C PHE A 665 16.34 6.12 20.36
N LEU A 666 15.70 7.28 20.42
CA LEU A 666 16.33 8.56 20.09
C LEU A 666 16.82 9.21 21.41
N ARG A 667 18.14 9.26 21.62
CA ARG A 667 18.78 9.60 22.90
C ARG A 667 19.94 10.59 22.75
N GLY A 668 20.12 11.48 23.71
CA GLY A 668 21.23 12.44 23.73
C GLY A 668 21.36 13.17 25.06
N LYS A 669 22.14 14.24 25.13
CA LYS A 669 22.31 15.05 26.35
C LYS A 669 21.96 16.52 26.12
N THR A 670 21.46 17.19 27.15
CA THR A 670 21.31 18.65 27.17
C THR A 670 22.60 19.34 27.63
N ALA A 671 22.96 20.44 26.97
CA ALA A 671 24.07 21.31 27.36
C ALA A 671 23.81 22.08 28.68
N TYR A 672 22.55 22.13 29.14
CA TYR A 672 22.17 22.84 30.37
C TYR A 672 22.79 22.21 31.62
N ASN A 673 22.48 20.95 31.90
CA ASN A 673 22.90 20.24 33.11
C ASN A 673 23.51 18.84 32.84
N GLY A 674 23.69 18.44 31.57
CA GLY A 674 24.28 17.16 31.20
C GLY A 674 23.36 15.94 31.34
N SER A 675 22.10 16.12 31.70
CA SER A 675 21.08 15.05 31.78
C SER A 675 20.93 14.36 30.43
N THR A 676 20.66 13.06 30.48
CA THR A 676 20.41 12.25 29.27
C THR A 676 18.93 12.26 28.98
N TYR A 677 18.54 12.71 27.79
CA TYR A 677 17.16 12.72 27.33
C TYR A 677 16.89 11.48 26.46
N THR A 678 15.83 10.74 26.77
CA THR A 678 15.26 9.69 25.91
C THR A 678 13.95 10.20 25.31
N MET A 679 13.80 10.21 23.99
CA MET A 679 12.51 10.55 23.37
C MET A 679 11.45 9.51 23.75
N THR A 680 10.40 9.97 24.43
CA THR A 680 9.24 9.16 24.84
C THR A 680 8.04 9.42 23.93
N GLN A 681 7.96 10.62 23.33
CA GLN A 681 6.83 11.02 22.48
C GLN A 681 7.21 11.90 21.31
N VAL A 682 6.45 11.81 20.23
CA VAL A 682 6.37 12.84 19.19
C VAL A 682 4.96 13.43 19.17
N ARG A 683 4.82 14.71 19.55
CA ARG A 683 3.56 15.45 19.47
C ARG A 683 3.44 16.01 18.04
N ARG A 684 2.21 16.17 17.53
CA ARG A 684 1.98 16.53 16.11
C ARG A 684 1.74 18.03 15.92
N ASN A 685 2.08 18.53 14.75
CA ASN A 685 1.76 19.85 14.22
C ASN A 685 0.31 19.89 13.70
#